data_AF-A0A141GE36-F1
#
_entry.id   AF-A0A141GE36-F1
#
_cell.length_a   1.000
_cell.length_b   1.000
_cell.length_c   1.000
_cell.angle_alpha   90.00
_cell.angle_beta   90.00
_cell.angle_gamma   90.00
#
_symmetry.space_group_name_H-M   'P 1'
#
loop_
_entity.id
_entity.type
_entity.pdbx_description
1 polymer ?
#
loop_
_entity_poly.entity_id
_entity_poly.type
_entity_poly.pdbx_seq_one_letter_code
_entity_poly.pdbx_strand_id
1 'polypeptide(L)'
;MQETAPDPLAGQRPATARPQDAAADLAQACGADATSVRLAVRLKVASVMLGMASPAPDASWRDLVRHVRTDDGRAEAEDAWTKASAAGVSAERLGRYERRALDLMGEDPDLPHTRHGLLSPEESEAVVARGAGPLRPLPGRRFHELFEERVRLHPEAVAVVHGSTTRTYRELNDEANRIAHTLLREGLAPEDVVAVVTERHAHWPAAVLAVFKAGGCYLPLEPESPASRIARTLTRSECRWVLADPGVPSLDEALTACDTVRRMDVGDLARGNGPTQDPGVAVAGDQLAYVYFTSGSTGEPKGAMCEHDGFLNHLYAKIEDLGVHEGDAVGQTAPQCFDISLWQLVSPFLVGGRVLLVEQEAVLDVARFVDLVNRHRVQVLQLVPTYLELVLAEAARGRAALPHVRVMAVTGEALKKELVRRWFEQFPGVPLVNCYGLTEVSDDSHHGVMRAVPDHRSVPLGDTIRNCRAYVMDEQLHLVPDGAPGEIVIAGVCVGRGYVNDPDRTAAVYRQDPLRPGERLYRSGDFGRRLPSGELEYLGRRDVQVKISGFRIEIGEIEDRLLQVPGVRDGAVVVAGTGDAPQLVAFYTGEDAPDGEETARALGTALPYYMVPHRLYRVRELPLSGNGKIDKKALTARADDSAHPQEIADSGAPRLDTATERRVAAVWAQVLRVPEQRIGRDSRFTDLGGTSLSAIRLAIALDRRVTVAELRDTPAVADVAALLDSKSAPAPEIAPRAAPADPVLSPHRPVEGPAPLRVLDVRAVGSDPAARATAHRAEALAALADAGAVMLRGVGARTPANVARVATALGIEPMAEREGFAPRTTLAPGVYSGSHWPAEDPMCMHHELSHAATVPGTLLFACLTAPESGGRTNVSDSQQVLAALPPEVTAAFAEHGWLLRRAYHDVGLSWHEAFGSTERAAVDAYCAEAAVEPTWSADGHLYTRQRRAAVVPHPRTGAPCWFNQIAFLNGLTLEPAIRQYLTDVYGPGGLPFDTAAGDGAPVTAGMVEKIDAVYDRFTVGEPWQEGDVLLVDNIRAAHARERYEGRREIAVVLGDPVRLPGHVLPLDDGGPS
;
A
#
# COMPACT_ATOMS: atom_id res chain seq x y z
N MET A 1 53.22 18.52 -28.98
CA MET A 1 54.68 18.39 -29.18
C MET A 1 55.27 18.05 -27.83
N GLN A 2 55.80 16.88 -27.49
CA GLN A 2 56.31 15.68 -28.18
C GLN A 2 55.87 14.46 -27.34
N GLU A 3 55.22 13.42 -27.88
CA GLU A 3 55.79 12.18 -28.46
C GLU A 3 56.89 11.45 -27.64
N THR A 4 56.45 10.39 -26.97
CA THR A 4 56.96 8.99 -26.92
C THR A 4 58.41 8.66 -26.57
N ALA A 5 58.55 7.83 -25.51
CA ALA A 5 59.44 6.68 -25.51
C ALA A 5 58.72 5.47 -24.84
N PRO A 6 58.66 4.29 -25.48
CA PRO A 6 58.02 3.09 -24.94
C PRO A 6 58.97 2.27 -24.04
N ASP A 7 58.40 1.62 -23.03
CA ASP A 7 59.09 0.72 -22.09
C ASP A 7 59.61 -0.56 -22.81
N PRO A 8 60.91 -0.88 -22.74
CA PRO A 8 61.51 -2.03 -23.40
C PRO A 8 61.44 -3.29 -22.54
N LEU A 9 60.24 -3.78 -22.21
CA LEU A 9 60.04 -5.16 -21.71
C LEU A 9 58.82 -5.85 -22.33
N ALA A 10 58.44 -5.46 -23.55
CA ALA A 10 57.59 -6.26 -24.43
C ALA A 10 58.45 -7.27 -25.21
N GLY A 11 58.58 -8.49 -24.70
CA GLY A 11 59.18 -9.58 -25.46
C GLY A 11 59.42 -10.84 -24.63
N GLN A 12 58.61 -11.87 -24.90
CA GLN A 12 58.70 -13.26 -24.42
C GLN A 12 58.01 -13.57 -23.07
N ARG A 13 56.67 -13.59 -23.07
CA ARG A 13 55.94 -14.57 -22.27
C ARG A 13 55.71 -15.83 -23.13
N PRO A 14 56.10 -17.03 -22.67
CA PRO A 14 55.80 -18.24 -23.40
C PRO A 14 54.30 -18.52 -23.40
N ALA A 15 53.82 -19.04 -24.52
CA ALA A 15 52.45 -19.47 -24.69
C ALA A 15 52.09 -20.59 -23.69
N THR A 16 50.88 -20.46 -23.12
CA THR A 16 50.07 -21.53 -22.51
C THR A 16 50.64 -22.26 -21.28
N ALA A 17 50.57 -21.62 -20.11
CA ALA A 17 50.34 -22.37 -18.87
C ALA A 17 48.83 -22.69 -18.79
N ARG A 18 48.47 -23.97 -18.68
CA ARG A 18 47.07 -24.36 -18.50
C ARG A 18 46.57 -23.86 -17.13
N PRO A 19 45.29 -23.49 -16.97
CA PRO A 19 44.72 -23.00 -15.69
C PRO A 19 44.81 -23.96 -14.49
N GLN A 20 45.34 -25.17 -14.66
CA GLN A 20 45.37 -26.20 -13.62
C GLN A 20 46.50 -26.02 -12.59
N ASP A 21 47.53 -25.22 -12.87
CA ASP A 21 48.69 -25.05 -11.96
C ASP A 21 48.63 -23.83 -11.01
N ALA A 22 47.86 -22.78 -11.34
CA ALA A 22 47.83 -21.56 -10.51
C ALA A 22 47.34 -21.80 -9.06
N ALA A 23 46.34 -22.66 -8.88
CA ALA A 23 45.85 -23.03 -7.55
C ALA A 23 46.86 -23.88 -6.76
N ALA A 24 47.71 -24.66 -7.45
CA ALA A 24 48.75 -25.47 -6.82
C ALA A 24 49.94 -24.60 -6.37
N ASP A 25 50.35 -23.65 -7.21
CA ASP A 25 51.38 -22.66 -6.88
C ASP A 25 50.94 -21.78 -5.70
N LEU A 26 49.68 -21.33 -5.70
CA LEU A 26 49.06 -20.60 -4.59
C LEU A 26 48.93 -21.44 -3.32
N ALA A 27 48.60 -22.73 -3.45
CA ALA A 27 48.53 -23.64 -2.32
C ALA A 27 49.90 -23.77 -1.64
N GLN A 28 50.98 -23.84 -2.43
CA GLN A 28 52.34 -23.80 -1.91
C GLN A 28 52.65 -22.47 -1.20
N ALA A 29 52.31 -21.32 -1.81
CA ALA A 29 52.53 -20.00 -1.22
C ALA A 29 51.79 -19.80 0.12
N CYS A 30 50.56 -20.31 0.22
CA CYS A 30 49.71 -20.23 1.41
C CYS A 30 49.97 -21.33 2.43
N GLY A 31 50.79 -22.35 2.12
CA GLY A 31 51.02 -23.51 3.00
C GLY A 31 49.77 -24.37 3.20
N ALA A 32 48.98 -24.57 2.15
CA ALA A 32 47.72 -25.30 2.14
C ALA A 32 47.63 -26.27 0.96
N ASP A 33 46.50 -26.98 0.82
CA ASP A 33 46.18 -27.74 -0.39
C ASP A 33 45.34 -26.91 -1.38
N ALA A 34 45.37 -27.30 -2.65
CA ALA A 34 44.66 -26.59 -3.73
C ALA A 34 43.14 -26.55 -3.54
N THR A 35 42.56 -27.47 -2.76
CA THR A 35 41.12 -27.48 -2.46
C THR A 35 40.77 -26.34 -1.51
N SER A 36 41.58 -26.12 -0.47
CA SER A 36 41.39 -25.00 0.45
C SER A 36 41.54 -23.64 -0.24
N VAL A 37 42.47 -23.50 -1.18
CA VAL A 37 42.58 -22.27 -1.99
C VAL A 37 41.31 -22.01 -2.80
N ARG A 38 40.78 -23.04 -3.47
CA ARG A 38 39.53 -22.91 -4.24
C ARG A 38 38.34 -22.58 -3.34
N LEU A 39 38.24 -23.19 -2.16
CA LEU A 39 37.17 -22.88 -1.21
C LEU A 39 37.26 -21.44 -0.68
N ALA A 40 38.46 -20.94 -0.40
CA ALA A 40 38.65 -19.55 0.02
C ALA A 40 38.25 -18.56 -1.07
N VAL A 41 38.60 -18.84 -2.33
CA VAL A 41 38.17 -18.04 -3.49
C VAL A 41 36.65 -18.08 -3.64
N ARG A 42 36.04 -19.27 -3.55
CA ARG A 42 34.58 -19.42 -3.61
C ARG A 42 33.88 -18.67 -2.50
N LEU A 43 34.42 -18.71 -1.28
CA LEU A 43 33.90 -17.95 -0.14
C LEU A 43 33.98 -16.44 -0.38
N LYS A 44 35.10 -15.93 -0.93
CA LYS A 44 35.20 -14.51 -1.33
C LYS A 44 34.15 -14.15 -2.37
N VAL A 45 34.04 -14.93 -3.45
CA VAL A 45 33.12 -14.63 -4.54
C VAL A 45 31.67 -14.71 -4.04
N ALA A 46 31.32 -15.78 -3.31
CA ALA A 46 29.99 -15.95 -2.74
C ALA A 46 29.64 -14.84 -1.75
N SER A 47 30.56 -14.42 -0.88
CA SER A 47 30.29 -13.34 0.09
C SER A 47 29.96 -12.02 -0.59
N VAL A 48 30.67 -11.64 -1.67
CA VAL A 48 30.34 -10.45 -2.46
C VAL A 48 29.00 -10.63 -3.19
N MET A 49 28.75 -11.79 -3.80
CA MET A 49 27.51 -12.05 -4.55
C MET A 49 26.26 -12.12 -3.66
N LEU A 50 26.43 -12.53 -2.41
CA LEU A 50 25.35 -12.69 -1.43
C LEU A 50 25.25 -11.50 -0.46
N GLY A 51 26.20 -10.55 -0.49
CA GLY A 51 26.31 -9.47 0.49
C GLY A 51 26.52 -9.96 1.92
N MET A 52 27.20 -11.10 2.10
CA MET A 52 27.50 -11.62 3.43
C MET A 52 28.68 -10.88 4.05
N ALA A 53 28.67 -10.74 5.38
CA ALA A 53 29.85 -10.30 6.10
C ALA A 53 31.01 -11.23 5.77
N SER A 54 32.09 -10.67 5.24
CA SER A 54 33.35 -11.42 5.11
C SER A 54 33.92 -11.70 6.51
N PRO A 55 34.85 -12.66 6.63
CA PRO A 55 35.77 -12.72 7.77
C PRO A 55 36.43 -11.35 8.00
N ALA A 56 37.03 -11.17 9.18
CA ALA A 56 37.53 -9.88 9.67
C ALA A 56 38.09 -8.98 8.55
N PRO A 57 37.68 -7.69 8.44
CA PRO A 57 37.99 -6.86 7.27
C PRO A 57 39.48 -6.74 6.93
N ASP A 58 40.35 -6.95 7.92
CA ASP A 58 41.81 -6.95 7.85
C ASP A 58 42.42 -8.33 7.56
N ALA A 59 41.61 -9.39 7.47
CA ALA A 59 42.04 -10.75 7.18
C ALA A 59 42.69 -10.84 5.79
N SER A 60 43.86 -11.47 5.74
CA SER A 60 44.57 -11.75 4.49
C SER A 60 43.91 -12.91 3.72
N TRP A 61 44.32 -13.11 2.47
CA TRP A 61 43.94 -14.32 1.74
C TRP A 61 44.41 -15.60 2.44
N ARG A 62 45.55 -15.59 3.14
CA ARG A 62 46.01 -16.73 3.95
C ARG A 62 45.04 -17.05 5.09
N ASP A 63 44.46 -16.03 5.72
CA ASP A 63 43.53 -16.23 6.82
C ASP A 63 42.20 -16.83 6.34
N LEU A 64 41.72 -16.44 5.15
CA LEU A 64 40.60 -17.12 4.50
C LEU A 64 40.91 -18.60 4.21
N VAL A 65 42.10 -18.89 3.68
CA VAL A 65 42.54 -20.28 3.42
C VAL A 65 42.63 -21.09 4.71
N ARG A 66 43.06 -20.48 5.82
CA ARG A 66 43.05 -21.12 7.15
C ARG A 66 41.63 -21.37 7.65
N HIS A 67 40.71 -20.41 7.46
CA HIS A 67 39.31 -20.53 7.87
C HIS A 67 38.62 -21.73 7.22
N VAL A 68 38.72 -21.86 5.89
CA VAL A 68 38.08 -22.95 5.13
C VAL A 68 38.72 -24.33 5.31
N ARG A 69 39.81 -24.42 6.09
CA ARG A 69 40.38 -25.71 6.53
C ARG A 69 39.69 -26.27 7.76
N THR A 70 38.96 -25.45 8.51
CA THR A 70 38.07 -25.92 9.57
C THR A 70 36.82 -26.56 8.96
N ASP A 71 36.20 -27.50 9.67
CA ASP A 71 34.96 -28.13 9.20
C ASP A 71 33.84 -27.08 9.04
N ASP A 72 33.74 -26.14 9.98
CA ASP A 72 32.78 -25.04 9.95
C ASP A 72 33.01 -24.12 8.74
N GLY A 73 34.25 -23.67 8.53
CA GLY A 73 34.58 -22.77 7.41
C GLY A 73 34.46 -23.44 6.04
N ARG A 74 34.71 -24.75 5.95
CA ARG A 74 34.46 -25.53 4.73
C ARG A 74 32.96 -25.58 4.42
N ALA A 75 32.15 -25.95 5.42
CA ALA A 75 30.70 -26.02 5.27
C ALA A 75 30.12 -24.65 4.90
N GLU A 76 30.60 -23.58 5.53
CA GLU A 76 30.24 -22.19 5.20
C GLU A 76 30.55 -21.85 3.73
N ALA A 77 31.76 -22.15 3.26
CA ALA A 77 32.17 -21.86 1.90
C ALA A 77 31.34 -22.64 0.86
N GLU A 78 31.05 -23.92 1.12
CA GLU A 78 30.25 -24.77 0.23
C GLU A 78 28.78 -24.35 0.20
N ASP A 79 28.18 -24.04 1.36
CA ASP A 79 26.81 -23.53 1.47
C ASP A 79 26.66 -22.17 0.77
N ALA A 80 27.57 -21.23 1.05
CA ALA A 80 27.59 -19.92 0.42
C ALA A 80 27.75 -20.03 -1.10
N TRP A 81 28.66 -20.88 -1.58
CA TRP A 81 28.86 -21.07 -3.01
C TRP A 81 27.63 -21.69 -3.70
N THR A 82 26.98 -22.66 -3.04
CA THR A 82 25.76 -23.29 -3.54
C THR A 82 24.65 -22.25 -3.67
N LYS A 83 24.46 -21.40 -2.65
CA LYS A 83 23.48 -20.30 -2.67
C LYS A 83 23.77 -19.28 -3.75
N ALA A 84 25.03 -18.86 -3.90
CA ALA A 84 25.43 -17.90 -4.93
C ALA A 84 25.21 -18.47 -6.35
N SER A 85 25.50 -19.75 -6.56
CA SER A 85 25.29 -20.44 -7.85
C SER A 85 23.79 -20.62 -8.16
N ALA A 86 22.95 -20.79 -7.14
CA ALA A 86 21.50 -20.87 -7.27
C ALA A 86 20.83 -19.51 -7.54
N ALA A 87 21.54 -18.39 -7.38
CA ALA A 87 20.99 -17.03 -7.51
C ALA A 87 20.79 -16.56 -8.97
N GLY A 88 20.80 -17.47 -9.96
CA GLY A 88 20.52 -17.15 -11.37
C GLY A 88 21.66 -16.44 -12.12
N VAL A 89 22.88 -16.45 -11.56
CA VAL A 89 24.08 -15.86 -12.18
C VAL A 89 24.74 -16.89 -13.08
N SER A 90 25.14 -16.50 -14.29
CA SER A 90 25.75 -17.43 -15.24
C SER A 90 27.05 -18.03 -14.70
N ALA A 91 27.26 -19.33 -14.94
CA ALA A 91 28.49 -20.03 -14.54
C ALA A 91 29.74 -19.38 -15.15
N GLU A 92 29.61 -18.78 -16.33
CA GLU A 92 30.69 -18.02 -16.97
C GLU A 92 31.11 -16.80 -16.14
N ARG A 93 30.14 -16.03 -15.63
CA ARG A 93 30.37 -14.84 -14.82
C ARG A 93 30.97 -15.19 -13.46
N LEU A 94 30.45 -16.23 -12.80
CA LEU A 94 31.06 -16.75 -11.57
C LEU A 94 32.50 -17.23 -11.81
N GLY A 95 32.76 -17.90 -12.93
CA GLY A 95 34.10 -18.33 -13.31
C GLY A 95 35.07 -17.16 -13.58
N ARG A 96 34.58 -16.00 -14.06
CA ARG A 96 35.39 -14.77 -14.17
C ARG A 96 35.78 -14.23 -12.79
N TYR A 97 34.83 -14.18 -11.85
CA TYR A 97 35.12 -13.73 -10.48
C TYR A 97 36.04 -14.68 -9.73
N GLU A 98 35.88 -15.99 -9.92
CA GLU A 98 36.78 -17.01 -9.37
C GLU A 98 38.22 -16.80 -9.87
N ARG A 99 38.40 -16.54 -11.18
CA ARG A 99 39.71 -16.19 -11.76
C ARG A 99 40.27 -14.88 -11.20
N ARG A 100 39.46 -13.81 -11.14
CA ARG A 100 39.92 -12.52 -10.61
C ARG A 100 40.40 -12.63 -9.17
N ALA A 101 39.67 -13.37 -8.33
CA ALA A 101 40.07 -13.63 -6.95
C ALA A 101 41.36 -14.47 -6.84
N LEU A 102 41.57 -15.46 -7.73
CA LEU A 102 42.84 -16.20 -7.82
C LEU A 102 44.01 -15.29 -8.22
N ASP A 103 43.81 -14.40 -9.20
CA ASP A 103 44.83 -13.46 -9.64
C ASP A 103 45.24 -12.51 -8.49
N LEU A 104 44.27 -11.94 -7.77
CA LEU A 104 44.51 -11.06 -6.61
C LEU A 104 45.27 -11.78 -5.49
N MET A 105 44.94 -13.04 -5.22
CA MET A 105 45.67 -13.86 -4.23
C MET A 105 47.10 -14.16 -4.70
N GLY A 106 47.32 -14.32 -6.00
CA GLY A 106 48.63 -14.60 -6.60
C GLY A 106 49.55 -13.39 -6.66
N GLU A 107 48.98 -12.19 -6.79
CA GLU A 107 49.72 -10.93 -6.72
C GLU A 107 50.33 -10.71 -5.33
N ASP A 108 49.53 -10.86 -4.25
CA ASP A 108 50.03 -10.79 -2.87
C ASP A 108 49.06 -11.49 -1.88
N PRO A 109 49.41 -12.67 -1.34
CA PRO A 109 48.54 -13.42 -0.44
C PRO A 109 48.44 -12.81 0.97
N ASP A 110 49.31 -11.85 1.33
CA ASP A 110 49.32 -11.19 2.63
C ASP A 110 48.47 -9.90 2.62
N LEU A 111 48.02 -9.44 1.45
CA LEU A 111 47.07 -8.32 1.35
C LEU A 111 45.70 -8.69 1.93
N PRO A 112 45.02 -7.75 2.60
CA PRO A 112 43.64 -7.94 3.00
C PRO A 112 42.77 -8.32 1.80
N HIS A 113 42.01 -9.40 1.91
CA HIS A 113 41.17 -9.91 0.82
C HIS A 113 40.05 -8.93 0.42
N THR A 114 39.77 -7.96 1.26
CA THR A 114 38.80 -6.86 1.06
C THR A 114 39.38 -5.67 0.32
N ARG A 115 40.71 -5.60 0.11
CA ARG A 115 41.39 -4.43 -0.48
C ARG A 115 40.97 -4.15 -1.93
N HIS A 116 40.53 -5.18 -2.65
CA HIS A 116 40.15 -5.08 -4.05
C HIS A 116 38.78 -5.70 -4.30
N GLY A 117 37.98 -5.03 -5.14
CA GLY A 117 36.73 -5.57 -5.67
C GLY A 117 36.94 -6.69 -6.69
N LEU A 118 35.84 -7.36 -7.06
CA LEU A 118 35.87 -8.52 -7.97
C LEU A 118 35.66 -8.17 -9.45
N LEU A 119 35.30 -6.94 -9.77
CA LEU A 119 35.00 -6.51 -11.14
C LEU A 119 36.31 -6.31 -11.92
N SER A 120 36.30 -6.65 -13.21
CA SER A 120 37.35 -6.21 -14.12
C SER A 120 37.23 -4.70 -14.41
N PRO A 121 38.27 -4.02 -14.91
CA PRO A 121 38.18 -2.63 -15.33
C PRO A 121 37.01 -2.36 -16.29
N GLU A 122 36.79 -3.23 -17.27
CA GLU A 122 35.71 -3.10 -18.25
C GLU A 122 34.33 -3.29 -17.62
N GLU A 123 34.18 -4.24 -16.69
CA GLU A 123 32.94 -4.41 -15.93
C GLU A 123 32.68 -3.21 -15.01
N SER A 124 33.72 -2.66 -14.37
CA SER A 124 33.61 -1.44 -13.57
C SER A 124 33.17 -0.25 -14.42
N GLU A 125 33.78 -0.01 -15.58
CA GLU A 125 33.35 1.06 -16.49
C GLU A 125 31.87 0.92 -16.90
N ALA A 126 31.44 -0.30 -17.19
CA ALA A 126 30.04 -0.57 -17.55
C ALA A 126 29.08 -0.32 -16.38
N VAL A 127 29.44 -0.71 -15.16
CA VAL A 127 28.65 -0.43 -13.94
C VAL A 127 28.61 1.07 -13.64
N VAL A 128 29.73 1.76 -13.78
CA VAL A 128 29.83 3.22 -13.59
C VAL A 128 28.94 3.96 -14.59
N ALA A 129 28.96 3.55 -15.87
CA ALA A 129 28.14 4.14 -16.91
C ALA A 129 26.64 3.95 -16.63
N ARG A 130 26.22 2.75 -16.18
CA ARG A 130 24.81 2.48 -15.80
C ARG A 130 24.35 3.23 -14.55
N GLY A 131 25.27 3.52 -13.64
CA GLY A 131 24.97 4.26 -12.41
C GLY A 131 24.88 5.77 -12.61
N ALA A 132 25.19 6.31 -13.78
CA ALA A 132 25.19 7.74 -14.01
C ALA A 132 23.90 8.23 -14.67
N GLY A 133 23.25 9.22 -14.05
CA GLY A 133 22.17 9.96 -14.68
C GLY A 133 22.68 10.86 -15.81
N PRO A 134 21.80 11.33 -16.71
CA PRO A 134 22.21 12.14 -17.84
C PRO A 134 22.88 13.45 -17.40
N LEU A 135 23.92 13.88 -18.13
CA LEU A 135 24.56 15.17 -17.86
C LEU A 135 23.72 16.31 -18.43
N ARG A 136 23.46 17.33 -17.59
CA ARG A 136 22.66 18.50 -17.93
C ARG A 136 23.33 19.76 -17.37
N PRO A 137 23.83 20.68 -18.21
CA PRO A 137 24.40 21.93 -17.71
C PRO A 137 23.38 22.73 -16.90
N LEU A 138 23.76 23.20 -15.71
CA LEU A 138 22.98 24.13 -14.93
C LEU A 138 23.06 25.55 -15.53
N PRO A 139 22.00 26.37 -15.41
CA PRO A 139 21.90 27.66 -16.10
C PRO A 139 22.85 28.75 -15.57
N GLY A 140 23.69 28.46 -14.56
CA GLY A 140 24.56 29.44 -13.92
C GLY A 140 23.82 30.53 -13.13
N ARG A 141 22.53 30.33 -12.87
CA ARG A 141 21.63 31.20 -12.12
C ARG A 141 20.95 30.41 -11.01
N ARG A 142 20.56 31.09 -9.93
CA ARG A 142 19.88 30.51 -8.77
C ARG A 142 18.38 30.55 -8.92
N PHE A 143 17.72 29.73 -8.10
CA PHE A 143 16.27 29.62 -8.06
C PHE A 143 15.55 30.97 -8.01
N HIS A 144 15.95 31.88 -7.09
CA HIS A 144 15.29 33.18 -6.94
C HIS A 144 15.46 34.08 -8.18
N GLU A 145 16.61 34.04 -8.85
CA GLU A 145 16.84 34.82 -10.08
C GLU A 145 15.95 34.32 -11.23
N LEU A 146 15.75 33.00 -11.32
CA LEU A 146 14.85 32.40 -12.31
C LEU A 146 13.40 32.74 -12.01
N PHE A 147 13.01 32.77 -10.73
CA PHE A 147 11.71 33.28 -10.31
C PHE A 147 11.51 34.75 -10.70
N GLU A 148 12.49 35.63 -10.45
CA GLU A 148 12.43 37.05 -10.83
C GLU A 148 12.27 37.25 -12.34
N GLU A 149 12.89 36.40 -13.15
CA GLU A 149 12.66 36.39 -14.60
C GLU A 149 11.20 36.08 -14.93
N ARG A 150 10.62 35.08 -14.26
CA ARG A 150 9.21 34.71 -14.45
C ARG A 150 8.26 35.81 -13.99
N VAL A 151 8.59 36.52 -12.91
CA VAL A 151 7.84 37.71 -12.46
C VAL A 151 7.83 38.80 -13.54
N ARG A 152 8.96 39.03 -14.22
CA ARG A 152 9.04 40.02 -15.32
C ARG A 152 8.19 39.62 -16.54
N LEU A 153 8.08 38.32 -16.82
CA LEU A 153 7.33 37.81 -17.96
C LEU A 153 5.81 37.73 -17.69
N HIS A 154 5.41 37.31 -16.49
CA HIS A 154 4.02 37.02 -16.13
C HIS A 154 3.61 37.62 -14.77
N PRO A 155 3.73 38.96 -14.58
CA PRO A 155 3.56 39.56 -13.26
C PRO A 155 2.17 39.37 -12.66
N GLU A 156 1.13 39.38 -13.50
CA GLU A 156 -0.28 39.27 -13.07
C GLU A 156 -0.79 37.82 -13.02
N ALA A 157 0.05 36.83 -13.39
CA ALA A 157 -0.33 35.43 -13.25
C ALA A 157 -0.41 35.05 -11.76
N VAL A 158 -1.34 34.17 -11.42
CA VAL A 158 -1.49 33.67 -10.05
C VAL A 158 -0.35 32.68 -9.75
N ALA A 159 0.44 32.96 -8.72
CA ALA A 159 1.52 32.09 -8.25
C ALA A 159 1.06 31.20 -7.09
N VAL A 160 0.29 31.74 -6.14
CA VAL A 160 -0.09 31.03 -4.90
C VAL A 160 -1.59 31.07 -4.70
N VAL A 161 -2.15 29.94 -4.27
CA VAL A 161 -3.55 29.80 -3.86
C VAL A 161 -3.62 29.18 -2.48
N HIS A 162 -4.35 29.82 -1.55
CA HIS A 162 -4.64 29.28 -0.22
C HIS A 162 -6.05 29.70 0.22
N GLY A 163 -6.97 28.74 0.34
CA GLY A 163 -8.39 29.02 0.56
C GLY A 163 -8.95 29.97 -0.51
N SER A 164 -9.55 31.08 -0.06
CA SER A 164 -10.03 32.16 -0.95
C SER A 164 -8.95 33.18 -1.33
N THR A 165 -7.76 33.08 -0.76
CA THR A 165 -6.67 34.04 -0.96
C THR A 165 -5.79 33.60 -2.12
N THR A 166 -5.43 34.56 -2.98
CA THR A 166 -4.47 34.34 -4.06
C THR A 166 -3.36 35.39 -4.00
N ARG A 167 -2.20 35.05 -4.55
CA ARG A 167 -1.11 35.99 -4.82
C ARG A 167 -0.65 35.83 -6.25
N THR A 168 -0.50 36.96 -6.93
CA THR A 168 0.17 37.03 -8.23
C THR A 168 1.68 36.89 -8.08
N TYR A 169 2.39 36.62 -9.18
CA TYR A 169 3.86 36.62 -9.20
C TYR A 169 4.43 37.97 -8.74
N ARG A 170 3.83 39.10 -9.15
CA ARG A 170 4.24 40.45 -8.73
C ARG A 170 4.06 40.64 -7.22
N GLU A 171 2.87 40.38 -6.70
CA GLU A 171 2.58 40.56 -5.27
C GLU A 171 3.50 39.69 -4.41
N LEU A 172 3.69 38.42 -4.81
CA LEU A 172 4.58 37.50 -4.10
C LEU A 172 6.04 38.01 -4.11
N ASN A 173 6.51 38.52 -5.25
CA ASN A 173 7.86 39.08 -5.36
C ASN A 173 8.02 40.34 -4.51
N ASP A 174 7.03 41.24 -4.51
CA ASP A 174 7.06 42.48 -3.73
C ASP A 174 7.03 42.19 -2.22
N GLU A 175 6.27 41.19 -1.78
CA GLU A 175 6.29 40.68 -0.39
C GLU A 175 7.66 40.10 -0.02
N ALA A 176 8.19 39.20 -0.85
CA ALA A 176 9.50 38.57 -0.62
C ALA A 176 10.64 39.61 -0.60
N ASN A 177 10.61 40.60 -1.49
CA ASN A 177 11.62 41.65 -1.55
C ASN A 177 11.62 42.53 -0.29
N ARG A 178 10.43 42.87 0.25
CA ARG A 178 10.33 43.64 1.50
C ARG A 178 10.93 42.90 2.70
N ILE A 179 10.68 41.60 2.78
CA ILE A 179 11.27 40.72 3.80
C ILE A 179 12.79 40.63 3.59
N ALA A 180 13.26 40.38 2.36
CA ALA A 180 14.68 40.24 2.04
C ALA A 180 15.50 41.51 2.35
N HIS A 181 14.98 42.69 1.95
CA HIS A 181 15.60 43.98 2.29
C HIS A 181 15.68 44.21 3.80
N THR A 182 14.74 43.66 4.56
CA THR A 182 14.78 43.74 6.01
C THR A 182 15.82 42.82 6.61
N LEU A 183 15.92 41.57 6.16
CA LEU A 183 16.98 40.66 6.56
C LEU A 183 18.38 41.25 6.29
N LEU A 184 18.59 41.83 5.11
CA LEU A 184 19.85 42.48 4.74
C LEU A 184 20.17 43.69 5.63
N ARG A 185 19.17 44.52 5.94
CA ARG A 185 19.32 45.68 6.84
C ARG A 185 19.67 45.26 8.27
N GLU A 186 19.13 44.12 8.69
CA GLU A 186 19.41 43.49 9.98
C GLU A 186 20.75 42.73 10.00
N GLY A 187 21.49 42.76 8.89
CA GLY A 187 22.86 42.27 8.81
C GLY A 187 23.00 40.79 8.50
N LEU A 188 22.02 40.19 7.81
CA LEU A 188 22.17 38.84 7.25
C LEU A 188 23.37 38.79 6.28
N ALA A 189 24.31 37.89 6.52
CA ALA A 189 25.43 37.60 5.65
C ALA A 189 25.14 36.37 4.76
N PRO A 190 25.92 36.13 3.69
CA PRO A 190 25.75 34.94 2.87
C PRO A 190 25.85 33.64 3.68
N GLU A 191 24.98 32.67 3.36
CA GLU A 191 24.82 31.36 4.03
C GLU A 191 24.30 31.39 5.47
N ASP A 192 24.08 32.57 6.06
CA ASP A 192 23.49 32.65 7.39
C ASP A 192 22.14 31.93 7.45
N VAL A 193 21.95 31.11 8.49
CA VAL A 193 20.73 30.32 8.65
C VAL A 193 19.57 31.20 9.11
N VAL A 194 18.48 31.15 8.36
CA VAL A 194 17.21 31.81 8.67
C VAL A 194 16.14 30.76 8.89
N ALA A 195 15.66 30.64 10.12
CA ALA A 195 14.55 29.77 10.45
C ALA A 195 13.22 30.37 10.00
N VAL A 196 12.35 29.57 9.39
CA VAL A 196 10.99 29.94 9.04
C VAL A 196 10.02 29.04 9.79
N VAL A 197 9.18 29.64 10.63
CA VAL A 197 8.23 28.97 11.53
C VAL A 197 6.84 29.56 11.31
N THR A 198 6.12 29.00 10.34
CA THR A 198 4.83 29.52 9.88
C THR A 198 3.85 28.39 9.71
N GLU A 199 2.56 28.66 9.90
CA GLU A 199 1.51 27.79 9.39
C GLU A 199 1.48 27.84 7.86
N ARG A 200 0.66 27.00 7.22
CA ARG A 200 0.42 27.13 5.77
C ARG A 200 -0.51 28.32 5.51
N HIS A 201 0.04 29.40 4.99
CA HIS A 201 -0.74 30.56 4.54
C HIS A 201 -0.07 31.27 3.36
N ALA A 202 -0.76 32.23 2.75
CA ALA A 202 -0.33 32.86 1.50
C ALA A 202 1.00 33.65 1.56
N HIS A 203 1.50 33.97 2.76
CA HIS A 203 2.78 34.70 2.93
C HIS A 203 3.97 33.76 3.20
N TRP A 204 3.72 32.48 3.52
CA TRP A 204 4.80 31.52 3.71
C TRP A 204 5.76 31.42 2.50
N PRO A 205 5.28 31.31 1.23
CA PRO A 205 6.18 31.31 0.08
C PRO A 205 7.02 32.58 -0.04
N ALA A 206 6.50 33.73 0.40
CA ALA A 206 7.24 35.00 0.39
C ALA A 206 8.41 34.98 1.38
N ALA A 207 8.22 34.39 2.57
CA ALA A 207 9.27 34.22 3.56
C ALA A 207 10.41 33.32 3.03
N VAL A 208 10.06 32.20 2.39
CA VAL A 208 11.05 31.29 1.78
C VAL A 208 11.82 31.98 0.66
N LEU A 209 11.12 32.65 -0.26
CA LEU A 209 11.74 33.42 -1.34
C LEU A 209 12.67 34.52 -0.82
N ALA A 210 12.29 35.19 0.27
CA ALA A 210 13.07 36.25 0.86
C ALA A 210 14.43 35.76 1.39
N VAL A 211 14.47 34.57 1.99
CA VAL A 211 15.73 33.96 2.45
C VAL A 211 16.67 33.74 1.27
N PHE A 212 16.19 33.13 0.18
CA PHE A 212 16.99 32.91 -1.03
C PHE A 212 17.44 34.21 -1.69
N LYS A 213 16.57 35.23 -1.76
CA LYS A 213 16.87 36.55 -2.33
C LYS A 213 17.89 37.35 -1.51
N ALA A 214 17.95 37.10 -0.21
CA ALA A 214 18.91 37.73 0.69
C ALA A 214 20.24 36.97 0.76
N GLY A 215 20.36 35.80 0.09
CA GLY A 215 21.54 34.94 0.13
C GLY A 215 21.70 34.12 1.42
N GLY A 216 20.62 34.01 2.21
CA GLY A 216 20.60 33.19 3.42
C GLY A 216 20.29 31.73 3.14
N CYS A 217 20.46 30.91 4.17
CA CYS A 217 20.17 29.49 4.16
C CYS A 217 18.83 29.20 4.86
N TYR A 218 17.89 28.59 4.15
CA TYR A 218 16.55 28.28 4.65
C TYR A 218 16.54 27.14 5.67
N LEU A 219 15.96 27.35 6.85
CA LEU A 219 15.73 26.32 7.87
C LEU A 219 14.22 26.25 8.21
N PRO A 220 13.50 25.21 7.77
CA PRO A 220 12.10 25.04 8.13
C PRO A 220 11.91 24.42 9.51
N LEU A 221 10.97 24.95 10.31
CA LEU A 221 10.50 24.33 11.54
C LEU A 221 8.97 24.36 11.60
N GLU A 222 8.35 23.30 12.13
CA GLU A 222 6.90 23.27 12.36
C GLU A 222 6.53 24.10 13.59
N PRO A 223 5.49 24.95 13.52
CA PRO A 223 4.96 25.67 14.68
C PRO A 223 4.59 24.75 15.86
N GLU A 224 4.13 23.53 15.58
CA GLU A 224 3.72 22.55 16.59
C GLU A 224 4.87 21.72 17.16
N SER A 225 6.12 21.98 16.73
CA SER A 225 7.29 21.31 17.31
C SER A 225 7.46 21.68 18.79
N PRO A 226 7.90 20.74 19.66
CA PRO A 226 8.19 21.07 21.06
C PRO A 226 9.24 22.18 21.18
N ALA A 227 9.04 23.10 22.14
CA ALA A 227 9.93 24.24 22.38
C ALA A 227 11.40 23.84 22.55
N SER A 228 11.65 22.75 23.29
CA SER A 228 13.00 22.22 23.51
C SER A 228 13.70 21.78 22.21
N ARG A 229 12.94 21.23 21.26
CA ARG A 229 13.44 20.82 19.93
C ARG A 229 13.71 22.03 19.05
N ILE A 230 12.83 23.03 19.06
CA ILE A 230 13.03 24.30 18.37
C ILE A 230 14.33 24.95 18.88
N ALA A 231 14.48 25.13 20.19
CA ALA A 231 15.65 25.75 20.81
C ALA A 231 16.96 25.01 20.45
N ARG A 232 16.97 23.67 20.54
CA ARG A 232 18.13 22.85 20.14
C ARG A 232 18.47 23.01 18.66
N THR A 233 17.46 23.06 17.79
CA THR A 233 17.66 23.20 16.35
C THR A 233 18.23 24.57 16.01
N LEU A 234 17.68 25.64 16.59
CA LEU A 234 18.19 27.01 16.45
C LEU A 234 19.63 27.12 16.96
N THR A 235 19.92 26.58 18.13
CA THR A 235 21.26 26.59 18.73
C THR A 235 22.27 25.85 17.86
N ARG A 236 21.94 24.63 17.43
CA ARG A 236 22.85 23.77 16.66
C ARG A 236 23.16 24.32 15.27
N SER A 237 22.19 25.00 14.66
CA SER A 237 22.35 25.67 13.37
C SER A 237 22.93 27.08 13.47
N GLU A 238 23.25 27.55 14.68
CA GLU A 238 23.70 28.93 14.95
C GLU A 238 22.76 29.98 14.34
N CYS A 239 21.47 29.64 14.26
CA CYS A 239 20.45 30.50 13.64
C CYS A 239 20.31 31.79 14.45
N ARG A 240 20.32 32.94 13.76
CA ARG A 240 20.14 34.27 14.40
C ARG A 240 18.85 34.96 13.99
N TRP A 241 18.20 34.52 12.92
CA TRP A 241 16.98 35.13 12.39
C TRP A 241 15.86 34.09 12.30
N VAL A 242 14.71 34.42 12.89
CA VAL A 242 13.48 33.64 12.78
C VAL A 242 12.41 34.49 12.12
N LEU A 243 11.92 34.04 10.96
CA LEU A 243 10.71 34.54 10.34
C LEU A 243 9.54 33.68 10.83
N ALA A 244 8.58 34.26 11.55
CA ALA A 244 7.45 33.52 12.09
C ALA A 244 6.12 34.25 12.01
N ASP A 245 5.03 33.50 12.12
CA ASP A 245 3.70 34.04 12.42
C ASP A 245 3.65 34.60 13.84
N PRO A 246 2.69 35.48 14.20
CA PRO A 246 2.54 35.97 15.57
C PRO A 246 1.94 34.90 16.49
N GLY A 247 2.34 34.89 17.76
CA GLY A 247 1.71 34.05 18.80
C GLY A 247 1.89 32.55 18.60
N VAL A 248 3.14 32.11 18.42
CA VAL A 248 3.51 30.69 18.29
C VAL A 248 4.09 30.25 19.64
N PRO A 249 3.33 29.60 20.53
CA PRO A 249 3.71 29.47 21.94
C PRO A 249 4.99 28.65 22.16
N SER A 250 5.15 27.56 21.41
CA SER A 250 6.34 26.71 21.43
C SER A 250 7.61 27.46 21.03
N LEU A 251 7.52 28.33 20.02
CA LEU A 251 8.61 29.21 19.59
C LEU A 251 8.88 30.28 20.65
N ASP A 252 7.84 30.91 21.20
CA ASP A 252 7.98 31.90 22.27
C ASP A 252 8.73 31.32 23.47
N GLU A 253 8.37 30.11 23.90
CA GLU A 253 9.06 29.37 24.94
C GLU A 253 10.50 29.03 24.55
N ALA A 254 10.73 28.51 23.34
CA ALA A 254 12.06 28.16 22.85
C ALA A 254 13.03 29.36 22.84
N LEU A 255 12.53 30.54 22.43
CA LEU A 255 13.31 31.77 22.37
C LEU A 255 13.73 32.30 23.74
N THR A 256 13.06 31.90 24.83
CA THR A 256 13.52 32.23 26.20
C THR A 256 14.88 31.59 26.53
N ALA A 257 15.27 30.54 25.83
CA ALA A 257 16.56 29.87 25.96
C ALA A 257 17.57 30.32 24.88
N CYS A 258 17.19 31.24 23.97
CA CYS A 258 17.97 31.64 22.81
C CYS A 258 18.02 33.18 22.66
N ASP A 259 18.61 33.88 23.63
CA ASP A 259 18.63 35.35 23.73
C ASP A 259 19.19 36.09 22.50
N THR A 260 19.98 35.41 21.65
CA THR A 260 20.60 36.01 20.46
C THR A 260 19.75 35.93 19.20
N VAL A 261 18.63 35.19 19.25
CA VAL A 261 17.76 34.96 18.08
C VAL A 261 16.75 36.10 17.95
N ARG A 262 16.70 36.70 16.75
CA ARG A 262 15.74 37.76 16.42
C ARG A 262 14.55 37.18 15.69
N ARG A 263 13.38 37.24 16.34
CA ARG A 263 12.09 36.95 15.70
C ARG A 263 11.57 38.16 14.94
N MET A 264 11.09 37.93 13.72
CA MET A 264 10.42 38.91 12.88
C MET A 264 9.10 38.32 12.39
N ASP A 265 8.06 39.15 12.42
CA ASP A 265 6.72 38.75 11.97
C ASP A 265 6.63 38.74 10.44
N VAL A 266 6.31 37.58 9.86
CA VAL A 266 6.22 37.41 8.40
C VAL A 266 5.14 38.30 7.79
N GLY A 267 3.98 38.36 8.42
CA GLY A 267 2.84 39.11 7.92
C GLY A 267 3.09 40.62 7.90
N ASP A 268 3.69 41.16 8.95
CA ASP A 268 3.98 42.58 9.09
C ASP A 268 5.09 43.01 8.13
N LEU A 269 6.13 42.19 7.96
CA LEU A 269 7.13 42.44 6.93
C LEU A 269 6.54 42.37 5.52
N ALA A 270 5.69 41.38 5.25
CA ALA A 270 4.99 41.21 3.96
C ALA A 270 3.95 42.31 3.69
N ARG A 271 3.44 43.01 4.70
CA ARG A 271 2.50 44.15 4.56
C ARG A 271 3.17 45.51 4.72
N GLY A 272 4.44 45.56 5.08
CA GLY A 272 5.18 46.79 5.34
C GLY A 272 5.39 47.64 4.08
N ASN A 273 5.82 48.89 4.26
CA ASN A 273 6.08 49.85 3.18
C ASN A 273 7.55 49.87 2.74
N GLY A 274 8.25 48.74 2.89
CA GLY A 274 9.66 48.60 2.52
C GLY A 274 9.89 48.58 1.00
N PRO A 275 11.16 48.56 0.55
CA PRO A 275 11.49 48.48 -0.86
C PRO A 275 10.99 47.17 -1.48
N THR A 276 10.44 47.24 -2.69
CA THR A 276 9.86 46.09 -3.41
C THR A 276 10.71 45.63 -4.61
N GLN A 277 11.81 46.33 -4.90
CA GLN A 277 12.76 45.92 -5.94
C GLN A 277 13.58 44.70 -5.51
N ASP A 278 13.98 43.86 -6.48
CA ASP A 278 14.84 42.71 -6.22
C ASP A 278 16.17 43.16 -5.57
N PRO A 279 16.63 42.52 -4.48
CA PRO A 279 17.86 42.94 -3.78
C PRO A 279 19.14 42.84 -4.62
N GLY A 280 19.18 41.95 -5.62
CA GLY A 280 20.34 41.76 -6.50
C GLY A 280 21.58 41.18 -5.80
N VAL A 281 21.39 40.38 -4.74
CA VAL A 281 22.49 39.71 -4.03
C VAL A 281 23.04 38.58 -4.90
N ALA A 282 24.35 38.57 -5.12
CA ALA A 282 25.01 37.50 -5.86
C ALA A 282 25.13 36.24 -5.00
N VAL A 283 24.59 35.12 -5.49
CA VAL A 283 24.58 33.83 -4.78
C VAL A 283 25.26 32.76 -5.64
N ALA A 284 26.27 32.09 -5.09
CA ALA A 284 27.04 31.05 -5.77
C ALA A 284 26.31 29.69 -5.71
N GLY A 285 26.76 28.73 -6.52
CA GLY A 285 26.07 27.44 -6.69
C GLY A 285 26.38 26.44 -5.58
N ASP A 286 27.59 26.54 -5.06
CA ASP A 286 28.11 25.82 -3.91
C ASP A 286 27.71 26.45 -2.57
N GLN A 287 26.99 27.59 -2.59
CA GLN A 287 26.43 28.18 -1.38
C GLN A 287 25.23 27.38 -0.85
N LEU A 288 25.07 27.35 0.48
CA LEU A 288 23.94 26.69 1.14
C LEU A 288 22.60 27.31 0.73
N ALA A 289 21.71 26.48 0.22
CA ALA A 289 20.33 26.85 -0.02
C ALA A 289 19.48 26.60 1.23
N TYR A 290 19.64 25.43 1.86
CA TYR A 290 18.82 25.05 3.00
C TYR A 290 19.52 24.04 3.92
N VAL A 291 19.02 23.98 5.17
CA VAL A 291 19.33 22.93 6.14
C VAL A 291 18.03 22.28 6.60
N TYR A 292 17.91 20.97 6.41
CA TYR A 292 16.81 20.18 6.95
C TYR A 292 17.30 19.28 8.07
N PHE A 293 16.60 19.31 9.21
CA PHE A 293 16.93 18.46 10.36
C PHE A 293 16.20 17.13 10.29
N THR A 294 16.96 16.03 10.30
CA THR A 294 16.42 14.68 10.40
C THR A 294 16.69 14.10 11.79
N SER A 295 15.97 13.03 12.17
CA SER A 295 16.30 12.24 13.36
C SER A 295 17.73 11.69 13.28
N GLY A 296 18.41 11.54 14.42
CA GLY A 296 19.82 11.14 14.50
C GLY A 296 20.03 9.90 15.38
N SER A 297 20.95 9.01 14.98
CA SER A 297 21.19 7.73 15.66
C SER A 297 21.70 7.82 17.11
N THR A 298 22.13 9.00 17.58
CA THR A 298 22.58 9.24 18.97
C THR A 298 21.59 10.13 19.77
N GLY A 299 20.33 10.22 19.32
CA GLY A 299 19.30 11.01 20.00
C GLY A 299 19.28 12.51 19.77
N GLU A 300 20.22 13.01 18.97
CA GLU A 300 20.30 14.42 18.58
C GLU A 300 20.01 14.58 17.08
N PRO A 301 18.98 15.38 16.69
CA PRO A 301 18.67 15.70 15.30
C PRO A 301 19.87 16.27 14.56
N LYS A 302 20.08 15.85 13.32
CA LYS A 302 21.20 16.25 12.46
C LYS A 302 20.68 17.10 11.30
N GLY A 303 21.27 18.28 11.09
CA GLY A 303 20.89 19.18 10.00
C GLY A 303 21.69 18.90 8.74
N ALA A 304 21.09 18.33 7.70
CA ALA A 304 21.73 18.09 6.42
C ALA A 304 21.82 19.39 5.60
N MET A 305 23.04 19.76 5.22
CA MET A 305 23.34 21.02 4.50
C MET A 305 23.32 20.79 2.98
N CYS A 306 22.38 21.43 2.27
CA CYS A 306 22.25 21.31 0.82
C CYS A 306 22.58 22.61 0.10
N GLU A 307 23.24 22.49 -1.05
CA GLU A 307 23.76 23.61 -1.84
C GLU A 307 22.78 23.98 -2.98
N HIS A 308 22.86 25.21 -3.47
CA HIS A 308 21.96 25.74 -4.51
C HIS A 308 21.97 24.95 -5.81
N ASP A 309 23.12 24.45 -6.26
CA ASP A 309 23.23 23.67 -7.49
C ASP A 309 22.52 22.30 -7.37
N GLY A 310 22.68 21.62 -6.23
CA GLY A 310 21.98 20.36 -5.95
C GLY A 310 20.47 20.54 -5.89
N PHE A 311 20.02 21.57 -5.17
CA PHE A 311 18.62 21.97 -5.09
C PHE A 311 18.02 22.29 -6.47
N LEU A 312 18.68 23.13 -7.26
CA LEU A 312 18.18 23.53 -8.57
C LEU A 312 18.15 22.35 -9.56
N ASN A 313 19.16 21.48 -9.50
CA ASN A 313 19.18 20.24 -10.27
C ASN A 313 17.96 19.36 -9.96
N HIS A 314 17.64 19.20 -8.67
CA HIS A 314 16.46 18.46 -8.22
C HIS A 314 15.15 19.08 -8.75
N LEU A 315 14.99 20.42 -8.66
CA LEU A 315 13.81 21.09 -9.19
C LEU A 315 13.62 20.84 -10.70
N TYR A 316 14.70 20.90 -11.49
CA TYR A 316 14.62 20.60 -12.92
C TYR A 316 14.26 19.14 -13.19
N ALA A 317 14.82 18.20 -12.43
CA ALA A 317 14.44 16.79 -12.54
C ALA A 317 12.94 16.60 -12.25
N LYS A 318 12.41 17.23 -11.18
CA LYS A 318 10.97 17.20 -10.87
C LYS A 318 10.12 17.79 -11.99
N ILE A 319 10.48 18.97 -12.49
CA ILE A 319 9.74 19.64 -13.57
C ILE A 319 9.70 18.77 -14.81
N GLU A 320 10.83 18.18 -15.21
CA GLU A 320 10.91 17.41 -16.44
C GLU A 320 10.25 16.02 -16.31
N ASP A 321 10.53 15.29 -15.23
CA ASP A 321 10.08 13.90 -15.09
C ASP A 321 8.61 13.79 -14.66
N LEU A 322 8.09 14.78 -13.90
CA LEU A 322 6.65 14.92 -13.65
C LEU A 322 5.94 15.67 -14.80
N GLY A 323 6.71 16.27 -15.70
CA GLY A 323 6.21 17.08 -16.82
C GLY A 323 5.38 18.25 -16.33
N VAL A 324 5.88 19.08 -15.41
CA VAL A 324 5.20 20.29 -14.93
C VAL A 324 5.26 21.37 -16.01
N HIS A 325 4.12 21.91 -16.42
CA HIS A 325 4.03 22.92 -17.48
C HIS A 325 3.62 24.29 -16.94
N GLU A 326 3.75 25.31 -17.79
CA GLU A 326 3.18 26.63 -17.55
C GLU A 326 1.67 26.54 -17.26
N GLY A 327 1.20 27.27 -16.25
CA GLY A 327 -0.21 27.26 -15.83
C GLY A 327 -0.66 26.04 -15.04
N ASP A 328 0.17 25.00 -14.88
CA ASP A 328 -0.16 23.86 -14.01
C ASP A 328 -0.20 24.28 -12.54
N ALA A 329 -1.05 23.60 -11.77
CA ALA A 329 -1.13 23.67 -10.34
C ALA A 329 -0.47 22.44 -9.71
N VAL A 330 0.50 22.70 -8.82
CA VAL A 330 1.13 21.68 -7.97
C VAL A 330 0.52 21.78 -6.57
N GLY A 331 0.15 20.64 -5.98
CA GLY A 331 -0.34 20.60 -4.60
C GLY A 331 0.81 20.55 -3.60
N GLN A 332 0.86 21.53 -2.69
CA GLN A 332 1.75 21.52 -1.53
C GLN A 332 1.02 20.83 -0.38
N THR A 333 1.48 19.64 -0.03
CA THR A 333 0.84 18.72 0.94
C THR A 333 1.78 18.30 2.06
N ALA A 334 3.10 18.30 1.81
CA ALA A 334 4.09 17.84 2.76
C ALA A 334 4.30 18.84 3.90
N PRO A 335 4.50 18.39 5.16
CA PRO A 335 4.90 19.30 6.24
C PRO A 335 6.18 20.04 5.87
N GLN A 336 6.28 21.31 6.30
CA GLN A 336 7.35 22.21 5.91
C GLN A 336 8.73 21.71 6.36
N CYS A 337 8.82 20.94 7.46
CA CYS A 337 10.05 20.33 7.94
C CYS A 337 10.53 19.10 7.12
N PHE A 338 9.86 18.74 6.03
CA PHE A 338 10.36 17.80 5.04
C PHE A 338 10.79 18.50 3.75
N ASP A 339 11.90 18.06 3.18
CA ASP A 339 12.46 18.49 1.89
C ASP A 339 11.45 18.37 0.73
N ILE A 340 10.58 17.36 0.77
CA ILE A 340 9.43 17.21 -0.14
C ILE A 340 8.60 18.51 -0.25
N SER A 341 8.42 19.23 0.86
CA SER A 341 7.62 20.46 0.87
C SER A 341 8.21 21.56 0.00
N LEU A 342 9.54 21.64 -0.08
CA LEU A 342 10.22 22.75 -0.74
C LEU A 342 10.04 22.66 -2.25
N TRP A 343 10.22 21.49 -2.86
CA TRP A 343 10.02 21.37 -4.31
C TRP A 343 8.54 21.57 -4.69
N GLN A 344 7.59 21.04 -3.89
CA GLN A 344 6.16 21.26 -4.10
C GLN A 344 5.82 22.76 -4.06
N LEU A 345 6.45 23.49 -3.13
CA LEU A 345 6.24 24.92 -2.95
C LEU A 345 6.77 25.74 -4.12
N VAL A 346 7.98 25.44 -4.59
CA VAL A 346 8.75 26.37 -5.43
C VAL A 346 8.95 25.96 -6.88
N SER A 347 8.83 24.67 -7.22
CA SER A 347 8.98 24.21 -8.61
C SER A 347 8.02 24.86 -9.62
N PRO A 348 6.73 25.16 -9.30
CA PRO A 348 5.83 25.79 -10.27
C PRO A 348 6.32 27.16 -10.72
N PHE A 349 7.03 27.86 -9.83
CA PHE A 349 7.52 29.21 -10.06
C PHE A 349 8.55 29.30 -11.19
N LEU A 350 9.24 28.20 -11.50
CA LEU A 350 10.23 28.14 -12.59
C LEU A 350 9.59 28.00 -13.97
N VAL A 351 8.34 27.57 -14.05
CA VAL A 351 7.63 27.31 -15.32
C VAL A 351 6.44 28.24 -15.55
N GLY A 352 6.11 29.14 -14.61
CA GLY A 352 4.91 29.97 -14.70
C GLY A 352 3.64 29.23 -14.25
N GLY A 353 3.79 28.16 -13.46
CA GLY A 353 2.69 27.46 -12.81
C GLY A 353 2.24 28.15 -11.51
N ARG A 354 1.37 27.48 -10.76
CA ARG A 354 0.92 27.92 -9.44
C ARG A 354 1.04 26.81 -8.40
N VAL A 355 1.16 27.19 -7.14
CA VAL A 355 1.08 26.26 -6.01
C VAL A 355 -0.27 26.41 -5.30
N LEU A 356 -0.91 25.27 -5.00
CA LEU A 356 -2.02 25.20 -4.05
C LEU A 356 -1.45 24.80 -2.69
N LEU A 357 -1.54 25.70 -1.71
CA LEU A 357 -1.24 25.38 -0.32
C LEU A 357 -2.44 24.64 0.25
N VAL A 358 -2.29 23.34 0.52
CA VAL A 358 -3.37 22.52 1.09
C VAL A 358 -3.34 22.67 2.60
N GLU A 359 -4.47 23.02 3.22
CA GLU A 359 -4.54 23.17 4.68
C GLU A 359 -4.24 21.84 5.38
N GLN A 360 -3.57 21.88 6.52
CA GLN A 360 -3.17 20.68 7.25
C GLN A 360 -4.39 19.84 7.66
N GLU A 361 -5.49 20.49 8.07
CA GLU A 361 -6.74 19.82 8.40
C GLU A 361 -7.36 19.12 7.20
N ALA A 362 -7.17 19.65 5.99
CA ALA A 362 -7.66 19.01 4.79
C ALA A 362 -6.86 17.74 4.47
N VAL A 363 -5.55 17.71 4.71
CA VAL A 363 -4.75 16.48 4.59
C VAL A 363 -5.27 15.41 5.55
N LEU A 364 -5.72 15.78 6.74
CA LEU A 364 -6.33 14.83 7.69
C LEU A 364 -7.78 14.43 7.33
N ASP A 365 -8.37 15.01 6.29
CA ASP A 365 -9.71 14.68 5.81
C ASP A 365 -9.67 14.41 4.31
N VAL A 366 -9.42 13.15 3.96
CA VAL A 366 -9.13 12.69 2.58
C VAL A 366 -10.17 13.16 1.56
N ALA A 367 -11.45 13.21 1.93
CA ALA A 367 -12.48 13.68 1.01
C ALA A 367 -12.48 15.21 0.85
N ARG A 368 -12.17 15.98 1.90
CA ARG A 368 -11.92 17.43 1.77
C ARG A 368 -10.65 17.67 0.93
N PHE A 369 -9.60 16.89 1.15
CA PHE A 369 -8.38 16.92 0.33
C PHE A 369 -8.70 16.71 -1.15
N VAL A 370 -9.44 15.66 -1.51
CA VAL A 370 -9.85 15.38 -2.88
C VAL A 370 -10.73 16.50 -3.46
N ASP A 371 -11.68 17.03 -2.70
CA ASP A 371 -12.52 18.16 -3.13
C ASP A 371 -11.67 19.40 -3.45
N LEU A 372 -10.67 19.73 -2.61
CA LEU A 372 -9.76 20.84 -2.86
C LEU A 372 -8.90 20.59 -4.10
N VAL A 373 -8.32 19.41 -4.24
CA VAL A 373 -7.55 18.99 -5.43
C VAL A 373 -8.37 19.19 -6.71
N ASN A 374 -9.64 18.80 -6.69
CA ASN A 374 -10.53 18.94 -7.83
C ASN A 374 -10.95 20.40 -8.07
N ARG A 375 -11.38 21.11 -7.02
CA ARG A 375 -11.81 22.51 -7.10
C ARG A 375 -10.73 23.41 -7.67
N HIS A 376 -9.50 23.20 -7.25
CA HIS A 376 -8.34 23.98 -7.70
C HIS A 376 -7.63 23.37 -8.93
N ARG A 377 -8.18 22.27 -9.45
CA ARG A 377 -7.74 21.58 -10.67
C ARG A 377 -6.27 21.21 -10.65
N VAL A 378 -5.79 20.64 -9.55
CA VAL A 378 -4.39 20.26 -9.38
C VAL A 378 -3.99 19.18 -10.39
N GLN A 379 -2.89 19.41 -11.11
CA GLN A 379 -2.39 18.51 -12.15
C GLN A 379 -1.24 17.63 -11.67
N VAL A 380 -0.46 18.10 -10.70
CA VAL A 380 0.73 17.42 -10.20
C VAL A 380 0.62 17.28 -8.70
N LEU A 381 0.67 16.03 -8.22
CA LEU A 381 0.62 15.71 -6.80
C LEU A 381 1.76 14.76 -6.44
N GLN A 382 2.29 14.90 -5.24
CA GLN A 382 3.11 13.88 -4.61
C GLN A 382 2.59 13.57 -3.22
N LEU A 383 2.51 12.29 -2.90
CA LEU A 383 2.04 11.77 -1.61
C LEU A 383 3.03 10.73 -1.09
N VAL A 384 2.86 10.30 0.17
CA VAL A 384 3.50 9.07 0.65
C VAL A 384 2.64 7.86 0.29
N PRO A 385 3.21 6.67 0.00
CA PRO A 385 2.45 5.47 -0.35
C PRO A 385 1.28 5.18 0.60
N THR A 386 1.51 5.30 1.91
CA THR A 386 0.48 5.14 2.95
C THR A 386 -0.71 6.09 2.79
N TYR A 387 -0.48 7.34 2.39
CA TYR A 387 -1.56 8.31 2.18
C TYR A 387 -2.27 8.06 0.84
N LEU A 388 -1.53 7.62 -0.18
CA LEU A 388 -2.10 7.20 -1.46
C LEU A 388 -3.12 6.06 -1.29
N GLU A 389 -2.87 5.11 -0.38
CA GLU A 389 -3.84 4.05 -0.04
C GLU A 389 -5.19 4.61 0.43
N LEU A 390 -5.16 5.68 1.24
CA LEU A 390 -6.39 6.34 1.72
C LEU A 390 -7.15 7.00 0.58
N VAL A 391 -6.44 7.70 -0.31
CA VAL A 391 -7.04 8.33 -1.50
C VAL A 391 -7.70 7.28 -2.39
N LEU A 392 -7.04 6.15 -2.62
CA LEU A 392 -7.61 5.04 -3.39
C LEU A 392 -8.82 4.39 -2.71
N ALA A 393 -8.82 4.29 -1.38
CA ALA A 393 -9.96 3.78 -0.64
C ALA A 393 -11.19 4.68 -0.79
N GLU A 394 -11.01 6.00 -0.80
CA GLU A 394 -12.10 6.96 -1.07
C GLU A 394 -12.55 6.94 -2.53
N ALA A 395 -11.63 6.70 -3.47
CA ALA A 395 -11.96 6.59 -4.89
C ALA A 395 -12.84 5.37 -5.18
N ALA A 396 -12.52 4.22 -4.58
CA ALA A 396 -13.29 2.99 -4.70
C ALA A 396 -14.74 3.10 -4.17
N ARG A 397 -15.02 4.06 -3.27
CA ARG A 397 -16.38 4.35 -2.76
C ARG A 397 -17.21 5.25 -3.71
N GLY A 398 -16.71 5.53 -4.92
CA GLY A 398 -17.35 6.41 -5.89
C GLY A 398 -17.28 7.90 -5.53
N ARG A 399 -16.45 8.28 -4.54
CA ARG A 399 -16.39 9.63 -3.96
C ARG A 399 -15.14 10.42 -4.32
N ALA A 400 -14.11 9.80 -4.91
CA ALA A 400 -12.88 10.48 -5.32
C ALA A 400 -12.51 10.22 -6.79
N ALA A 401 -13.03 11.05 -7.69
CA ALA A 401 -12.42 11.23 -9.01
C ALA A 401 -11.28 12.25 -8.90
N LEU A 402 -10.20 12.07 -9.65
CA LEU A 402 -9.08 13.01 -9.76
C LEU A 402 -8.91 13.47 -11.23
N PRO A 403 -9.96 14.03 -11.87
CA PRO A 403 -10.01 14.25 -13.32
C PRO A 403 -8.98 15.24 -13.86
N HIS A 404 -8.34 16.02 -12.99
CA HIS A 404 -7.34 17.01 -13.37
C HIS A 404 -5.91 16.55 -13.10
N VAL A 405 -5.71 15.53 -12.27
CA VAL A 405 -4.38 15.01 -11.94
C VAL A 405 -3.83 14.31 -13.17
N ARG A 406 -2.71 14.83 -13.69
CA ARG A 406 -2.00 14.30 -14.85
C ARG A 406 -0.81 13.44 -14.47
N VAL A 407 -0.29 13.59 -13.25
CA VAL A 407 0.79 12.77 -12.71
C VAL A 407 0.65 12.67 -11.19
N MET A 408 0.88 11.47 -10.67
CA MET A 408 1.01 11.22 -9.24
C MET A 408 2.43 10.74 -8.96
N ALA A 409 3.13 11.42 -8.08
CA ALA A 409 4.40 10.95 -7.55
C ALA A 409 4.22 10.36 -6.15
N VAL A 410 5.09 9.44 -5.76
CA VAL A 410 5.17 8.94 -4.40
C VAL A 410 6.61 8.88 -3.93
N THR A 411 6.83 9.16 -2.65
CA THR A 411 8.17 9.08 -2.03
C THR A 411 8.05 8.81 -0.53
N GLY A 412 9.18 8.66 0.15
CA GLY A 412 9.25 8.54 1.60
C GLY A 412 9.07 7.12 2.15
N GLU A 413 8.47 6.19 1.39
CA GLU A 413 8.30 4.78 1.80
C GLU A 413 8.54 3.83 0.61
N ALA A 414 8.80 2.55 0.89
CA ALA A 414 8.90 1.54 -0.16
C ALA A 414 7.53 1.36 -0.83
N LEU A 415 7.48 1.52 -2.15
CA LEU A 415 6.25 1.40 -2.92
C LEU A 415 5.89 -0.07 -3.17
N LYS A 416 4.72 -0.49 -2.68
CA LYS A 416 4.21 -1.85 -2.87
C LYS A 416 3.63 -2.03 -4.28
N LYS A 417 3.95 -3.14 -4.94
CA LYS A 417 3.43 -3.48 -6.29
C LYS A 417 1.89 -3.50 -6.33
N GLU A 418 1.26 -3.98 -5.27
CA GLU A 418 -0.19 -4.00 -5.11
C GLU A 418 -0.80 -2.59 -5.12
N LEU A 419 -0.13 -1.61 -4.50
CA LEU A 419 -0.59 -0.22 -4.52
C LEU A 419 -0.50 0.38 -5.93
N VAL A 420 0.55 0.04 -6.68
CA VAL A 420 0.72 0.42 -8.09
C VAL A 420 -0.39 -0.17 -8.96
N ARG A 421 -0.74 -1.45 -8.74
CA ARG A 421 -1.84 -2.13 -9.44
C ARG A 421 -3.16 -1.40 -9.21
N ARG A 422 -3.52 -1.16 -7.95
CA ARG A 422 -4.74 -0.43 -7.57
C ARG A 422 -4.78 0.99 -8.15
N TRP A 423 -3.62 1.66 -8.22
CA TRP A 423 -3.51 2.97 -8.85
C TRP A 423 -3.89 2.94 -10.33
N PHE A 424 -3.30 2.03 -11.12
CA PHE A 424 -3.59 1.94 -12.55
C PHE A 424 -4.97 1.36 -12.87
N GLU A 425 -5.56 0.57 -11.96
CA GLU A 425 -6.97 0.16 -12.06
C GLU A 425 -7.91 1.34 -11.92
N GLN A 426 -7.64 2.23 -10.95
CA GLN A 426 -8.46 3.40 -10.70
C GLN A 426 -8.18 4.55 -11.69
N PHE A 427 -6.93 4.72 -12.10
CA PHE A 427 -6.44 5.85 -12.91
C PHE A 427 -5.51 5.37 -14.05
N PRO A 428 -6.01 4.59 -15.03
CA PRO A 428 -5.17 3.95 -16.06
C PRO A 428 -4.40 4.93 -16.95
N GLY A 429 -4.89 6.17 -17.09
CA GLY A 429 -4.25 7.21 -17.89
C GLY A 429 -3.25 8.08 -17.14
N VAL A 430 -3.10 7.93 -15.81
CA VAL A 430 -2.30 8.82 -14.97
C VAL A 430 -1.01 8.11 -14.54
N PRO A 431 0.17 8.52 -15.06
CA PRO A 431 1.45 7.95 -14.63
C PRO A 431 1.67 8.05 -13.12
N LEU A 432 2.28 7.02 -12.57
CA LEU A 432 2.73 6.95 -11.18
C LEU A 432 4.25 7.00 -11.15
N VAL A 433 4.83 7.92 -10.38
CA VAL A 433 6.29 8.11 -10.31
C VAL A 433 6.81 7.70 -8.94
N ASN A 434 7.55 6.59 -8.88
CA ASN A 434 8.25 6.17 -7.66
C ASN A 434 9.52 7.00 -7.49
N CYS A 435 9.54 7.90 -6.51
CA CYS A 435 10.70 8.74 -6.25
C CYS A 435 11.50 8.19 -5.08
N TYR A 436 12.82 8.28 -5.17
CA TYR A 436 13.71 7.85 -4.10
C TYR A 436 14.87 8.83 -3.93
N GLY A 437 15.09 9.22 -2.69
CA GLY A 437 16.31 9.85 -2.24
C GLY A 437 16.28 10.11 -0.74
N LEU A 438 17.17 10.98 -0.30
CA LEU A 438 17.40 11.32 1.10
C LEU A 438 17.68 12.82 1.20
N THR A 439 17.40 13.38 2.36
CA THR A 439 17.67 14.79 2.67
C THR A 439 19.14 15.16 2.45
N GLU A 440 20.06 14.23 2.69
CA GLU A 440 21.50 14.42 2.47
C GLU A 440 21.90 14.55 0.98
N VAL A 441 21.00 14.23 0.05
CA VAL A 441 21.22 14.24 -1.40
C VAL A 441 20.21 15.14 -2.13
N SER A 442 19.85 16.27 -1.53
CA SER A 442 18.94 17.26 -2.12
C SER A 442 17.58 16.68 -2.54
N ASP A 443 16.92 15.97 -1.62
CA ASP A 443 15.63 15.28 -1.79
C ASP A 443 15.76 14.01 -2.65
N ASP A 444 15.27 13.99 -3.90
CA ASP A 444 15.27 12.77 -4.72
C ASP A 444 16.54 12.60 -5.58
N SER A 445 16.95 11.35 -5.75
CA SER A 445 18.07 10.90 -6.59
C SER A 445 17.62 10.00 -7.76
N HIS A 446 16.41 9.44 -7.69
CA HIS A 446 15.82 8.57 -8.71
C HIS A 446 14.35 8.89 -8.94
N HIS A 447 13.91 8.71 -10.18
CA HIS A 447 12.50 8.80 -10.58
C HIS A 447 12.12 7.60 -11.47
N GLY A 448 11.32 6.68 -10.92
CA GLY A 448 10.72 5.55 -11.63
C GLY A 448 9.36 5.93 -12.21
N VAL A 449 9.34 6.46 -13.43
CA VAL A 449 8.09 6.84 -14.13
C VAL A 449 7.40 5.59 -14.67
N MET A 450 6.27 5.23 -14.07
CA MET A 450 5.48 4.06 -14.46
C MET A 450 4.21 4.49 -15.22
N ARG A 451 3.89 3.73 -16.27
CA ARG A 451 2.62 3.85 -17.03
C ARG A 451 1.76 2.57 -16.98
N ALA A 452 2.31 1.54 -16.36
CA ALA A 452 1.69 0.26 -16.11
C ALA A 452 2.38 -0.36 -14.89
N VAL A 453 1.81 -1.45 -14.38
CA VAL A 453 2.44 -2.22 -13.30
C VAL A 453 3.76 -2.83 -13.81
N PRO A 454 4.90 -2.62 -13.12
CA PRO A 454 6.18 -3.21 -13.54
C PRO A 454 6.16 -4.74 -13.58
N ASP A 455 6.85 -5.32 -14.55
CA ASP A 455 7.00 -6.79 -14.72
C ASP A 455 8.07 -7.40 -13.77
N HIS A 456 8.28 -6.75 -12.63
CA HIS A 456 9.23 -7.16 -11.61
C HIS A 456 8.52 -7.60 -10.33
N ARG A 457 9.18 -8.42 -9.51
CA ARG A 457 8.62 -8.86 -8.22
C ARG A 457 8.39 -7.69 -7.26
N SER A 458 9.29 -6.71 -7.28
CA SER A 458 9.23 -5.45 -6.51
C SER A 458 9.10 -4.27 -7.46
N VAL A 459 8.80 -3.08 -6.93
CA VAL A 459 8.80 -1.84 -7.72
C VAL A 459 10.22 -1.27 -7.72
N PRO A 460 10.89 -1.17 -8.89
CA PRO A 460 12.22 -0.57 -8.97
C PRO A 460 12.19 0.93 -8.65
N LEU A 461 13.34 1.48 -8.30
CA LEU A 461 13.54 2.92 -8.06
C LEU A 461 13.56 3.74 -9.36
N GLY A 462 13.75 3.08 -10.50
CA GLY A 462 13.85 3.71 -11.81
C GLY A 462 15.22 4.30 -12.11
N ASP A 463 15.22 5.33 -12.95
CA ASP A 463 16.44 5.97 -13.45
C ASP A 463 17.01 6.96 -12.45
N THR A 464 18.34 7.02 -12.38
CA THR A 464 19.07 8.06 -11.64
C THR A 464 18.84 9.42 -12.32
N ILE A 465 18.47 10.44 -11.53
CA ILE A 465 18.20 11.76 -12.07
C ILE A 465 19.48 12.42 -12.61
N ARG A 466 19.28 13.48 -13.40
CA ARG A 466 20.33 14.16 -14.14
C ARG A 466 21.41 14.69 -13.20
N ASN A 467 22.67 14.67 -13.64
CA ASN A 467 23.88 15.07 -12.89
C ASN A 467 24.14 14.31 -11.57
N CYS A 468 23.31 13.33 -11.23
CA CYS A 468 23.48 12.46 -10.08
C CYS A 468 24.04 11.11 -10.54
N ARG A 469 24.63 10.38 -9.61
CA ARG A 469 25.15 9.04 -9.82
C ARG A 469 24.78 8.18 -8.63
N ALA A 470 24.46 6.92 -8.89
CA ALA A 470 24.09 5.96 -7.88
C ALA A 470 24.74 4.61 -8.15
N TYR A 471 25.47 4.12 -7.17
CA TYR A 471 26.23 2.89 -7.23
C TYR A 471 25.74 1.93 -6.16
N VAL A 472 25.87 0.62 -6.42
CA VAL A 472 25.75 -0.40 -5.38
C VAL A 472 27.17 -0.81 -5.03
N MET A 473 27.53 -0.65 -3.76
CA MET A 473 28.90 -0.85 -3.27
C MET A 473 28.96 -1.77 -2.05
N ASP A 474 30.11 -2.39 -1.85
CA ASP A 474 30.42 -3.12 -0.62
C ASP A 474 30.85 -2.18 0.52
N GLU A 475 31.15 -2.75 1.68
CA GLU A 475 31.53 -2.00 2.89
C GLU A 475 32.84 -1.22 2.74
N GLN A 476 33.67 -1.60 1.77
CA GLN A 476 34.94 -0.95 1.44
C GLN A 476 34.80 0.04 0.28
N LEU A 477 33.57 0.32 -0.17
CA LEU A 477 33.23 1.21 -1.30
C LEU A 477 33.75 0.70 -2.66
N HIS A 478 33.88 -0.63 -2.82
CA HIS A 478 34.05 -1.22 -4.15
C HIS A 478 32.69 -1.44 -4.81
N LEU A 479 32.65 -1.24 -6.13
CA LEU A 479 31.49 -1.63 -6.93
C LEU A 479 31.23 -3.14 -6.81
N VAL A 480 29.97 -3.52 -6.66
CA VAL A 480 29.55 -4.92 -6.69
C VAL A 480 29.01 -5.33 -8.06
N PRO A 481 29.03 -6.63 -8.40
CA PRO A 481 28.44 -7.12 -9.64
C PRO A 481 26.93 -6.79 -9.72
N ASP A 482 26.42 -6.43 -10.91
CA ASP A 482 24.96 -6.34 -11.12
C ASP A 482 24.24 -7.62 -10.65
N GLY A 483 23.14 -7.47 -9.91
CA GLY A 483 22.42 -8.54 -9.24
C GLY A 483 22.89 -8.85 -7.82
N ALA A 484 24.13 -8.48 -7.45
CA ALA A 484 24.61 -8.62 -6.08
C ALA A 484 24.04 -7.50 -5.19
N PRO A 485 23.64 -7.81 -3.94
CA PRO A 485 23.19 -6.81 -2.99
C PRO A 485 24.39 -6.01 -2.43
N GLY A 486 24.16 -4.74 -2.14
CA GLY A 486 25.13 -3.86 -1.47
C GLY A 486 24.48 -2.55 -1.03
N GLU A 487 25.28 -1.66 -0.45
CA GLU A 487 24.83 -0.33 -0.05
C GLU A 487 24.63 0.55 -1.29
N ILE A 488 23.50 1.25 -1.37
CA ILE A 488 23.24 2.28 -2.37
C ILE A 488 24.03 3.53 -1.97
N VAL A 489 24.99 3.92 -2.79
CA VAL A 489 25.85 5.08 -2.59
C VAL A 489 25.51 6.12 -3.66
N ILE A 490 25.33 7.37 -3.25
CA ILE A 490 24.89 8.46 -4.14
C ILE A 490 26.04 9.47 -4.29
N ALA A 491 26.28 9.94 -5.51
CA ALA A 491 27.33 10.91 -5.84
C ALA A 491 26.83 11.95 -6.84
N GLY A 492 27.60 13.00 -7.04
CA GLY A 492 27.30 14.08 -7.98
C GLY A 492 26.71 15.31 -7.30
N VAL A 493 26.09 16.18 -8.11
CA VAL A 493 25.70 17.55 -7.69
C VAL A 493 24.68 17.57 -6.56
N CYS A 494 23.91 16.50 -6.39
CA CYS A 494 22.88 16.43 -5.36
C CYS A 494 23.44 16.21 -3.94
N VAL A 495 24.67 15.71 -3.80
CA VAL A 495 25.26 15.40 -2.50
C VAL A 495 25.57 16.68 -1.74
N GLY A 496 24.92 16.82 -0.57
CA GLY A 496 25.09 17.95 0.33
C GLY A 496 26.50 18.07 0.92
N ARG A 497 26.73 19.17 1.63
CA ARG A 497 28.03 19.51 2.21
C ARG A 497 28.39 18.64 3.42
N GLY A 498 27.39 18.18 4.16
CA GLY A 498 27.55 17.45 5.41
C GLY A 498 26.44 17.74 6.39
N TYR A 499 26.68 17.44 7.66
CA TYR A 499 25.80 17.80 8.76
C TYR A 499 26.28 19.08 9.47
N VAL A 500 25.37 20.00 9.74
CA VAL A 500 25.66 21.27 10.41
C VAL A 500 26.28 21.01 11.79
N ASN A 501 27.46 21.61 12.01
CA ASN A 501 28.21 21.52 13.26
C ASN A 501 28.41 20.06 13.77
N ASP A 502 28.61 19.11 12.85
CA ASP A 502 28.83 17.69 13.17
C ASP A 502 29.85 17.03 12.21
N PRO A 503 31.14 17.35 12.35
CA PRO A 503 32.19 16.84 11.47
C PRO A 503 32.36 15.33 11.57
N ASP A 504 32.15 14.75 12.76
CA ASP A 504 32.34 13.32 13.00
C ASP A 504 31.29 12.48 12.26
N ARG A 505 29.99 12.81 12.40
CA ARG A 505 28.96 12.14 11.61
C ARG A 505 29.10 12.45 10.13
N THR A 506 29.56 13.65 9.77
CA THR A 506 29.81 14.00 8.37
C THR A 506 30.85 13.06 7.77
N ALA A 507 32.03 12.92 8.39
CA ALA A 507 33.11 12.09 7.89
C ALA A 507 32.77 10.58 7.84
N ALA A 508 31.78 10.14 8.62
CA ALA A 508 31.33 8.75 8.63
C ALA A 508 30.54 8.36 7.36
N VAL A 509 29.76 9.29 6.78
CA VAL A 509 28.84 8.98 5.66
C VAL A 509 29.03 9.84 4.41
N TYR A 510 29.59 11.05 4.53
CA TYR A 510 30.04 11.86 3.40
C TYR A 510 31.52 11.57 3.15
N ARG A 511 31.82 10.90 2.04
CA ARG A 511 33.19 10.48 1.69
C ARG A 511 33.60 11.09 0.36
N GLN A 512 34.88 11.01 0.03
CA GLN A 512 35.34 11.33 -1.32
C GLN A 512 34.96 10.18 -2.27
N ASP A 513 34.40 10.52 -3.43
CA ASP A 513 34.08 9.57 -4.50
C ASP A 513 35.34 8.83 -4.96
N PRO A 514 35.51 7.51 -4.67
CA PRO A 514 36.71 6.78 -5.06
C PRO A 514 36.82 6.63 -6.59
N LEU A 515 35.72 6.83 -7.32
CA LEU A 515 35.67 6.74 -8.77
C LEU A 515 35.93 8.10 -9.43
N ARG A 516 35.77 9.20 -8.68
CA ARG A 516 35.97 10.58 -9.15
C ARG A 516 36.62 11.45 -8.06
N PRO A 517 37.97 11.47 -7.99
CA PRO A 517 38.68 12.27 -7.03
C PRO A 517 38.26 13.75 -7.08
N GLY A 518 37.90 14.31 -5.93
CA GLY A 518 37.43 15.70 -5.80
C GLY A 518 35.91 15.85 -5.74
N GLU A 519 35.14 14.82 -6.08
CA GLU A 519 33.69 14.80 -5.88
C GLU A 519 33.32 14.13 -4.54
N ARG A 520 32.13 14.46 -4.00
CA ARG A 520 31.58 13.85 -2.78
C ARG A 520 30.69 12.67 -3.15
N LEU A 521 30.73 11.63 -2.32
CA LEU A 521 29.74 10.56 -2.25
C LEU A 521 29.05 10.58 -0.88
N TYR A 522 27.80 10.14 -0.85
CA TYR A 522 27.02 9.91 0.35
C TYR A 522 26.63 8.43 0.49
N ARG A 523 26.93 7.86 1.65
CA ARG A 523 26.55 6.51 2.07
C ARG A 523 25.14 6.54 2.66
N SER A 524 24.16 5.99 1.94
CA SER A 524 22.74 6.13 2.31
C SER A 524 22.31 5.28 3.51
N GLY A 525 23.03 4.18 3.79
CA GLY A 525 22.58 3.11 4.68
C GLY A 525 21.47 2.22 4.10
N ASP A 526 20.95 2.55 2.91
CA ASP A 526 19.99 1.74 2.18
C ASP A 526 20.71 0.66 1.37
N PHE A 527 20.14 -0.54 1.36
CA PHE A 527 20.65 -1.68 0.60
C PHE A 527 19.77 -1.92 -0.63
N GLY A 528 20.43 -2.25 -1.72
CA GLY A 528 19.78 -2.52 -2.99
C GLY A 528 20.62 -3.41 -3.89
N ARG A 529 20.11 -3.68 -5.08
CA ARG A 529 20.87 -4.32 -6.16
C ARG A 529 20.42 -3.80 -7.51
N ARG A 530 21.29 -3.90 -8.51
CA ARG A 530 20.91 -3.58 -9.89
C ARG A 530 20.24 -4.78 -10.54
N LEU A 531 19.05 -4.57 -11.11
CA LEU A 531 18.31 -5.57 -11.86
C LEU A 531 18.91 -5.78 -13.26
N PRO A 532 18.60 -6.90 -13.94
CA PRO A 532 18.98 -7.09 -15.35
C PRO A 532 18.44 -6.01 -16.30
N SER A 533 17.33 -5.34 -15.94
CA SER A 533 16.81 -4.17 -16.68
C SER A 533 17.72 -2.95 -16.61
N GLY A 534 18.67 -2.92 -15.68
CA GLY A 534 19.54 -1.78 -15.39
C GLY A 534 19.05 -0.90 -14.23
N GLU A 535 17.79 -1.05 -13.82
CA GLU A 535 17.20 -0.28 -12.72
C GLU A 535 17.66 -0.78 -11.35
N LEU A 536 17.54 0.07 -10.32
CA LEU A 536 17.84 -0.31 -8.93
C LEU A 536 16.60 -0.89 -8.24
N GLU A 537 16.76 -2.05 -7.60
CA GLU A 537 15.81 -2.59 -6.64
C GLU A 537 16.25 -2.22 -5.22
N TYR A 538 15.32 -1.66 -4.44
CA TYR A 538 15.51 -1.39 -3.02
C TYR A 538 15.20 -2.66 -2.20
N LEU A 539 16.12 -3.06 -1.33
CA LEU A 539 16.01 -4.27 -0.51
C LEU A 539 15.72 -3.97 0.98
N GLY A 540 15.94 -2.74 1.43
CA GLY A 540 15.73 -2.34 2.82
C GLY A 540 16.88 -1.50 3.38
N ARG A 541 16.91 -1.30 4.70
CA ARG A 541 18.03 -0.67 5.41
C ARG A 541 18.83 -1.71 6.17
N ARG A 542 20.13 -1.44 6.33
CA ARG A 542 21.01 -2.27 7.17
C ARG A 542 20.93 -1.88 8.66
N ASP A 543 20.64 -0.63 8.95
CA ASP A 543 20.56 -0.09 10.32
C ASP A 543 19.15 -0.25 10.92
N VAL A 544 18.99 0.22 12.17
CA VAL A 544 17.72 0.20 12.92
C VAL A 544 16.79 1.36 12.56
N GLN A 545 17.11 2.14 11.52
CA GLN A 545 16.27 3.26 11.11
C GLN A 545 15.03 2.75 10.38
N VAL A 546 13.89 3.35 10.69
CA VAL A 546 12.59 2.93 10.15
C VAL A 546 11.86 4.09 9.50
N LYS A 547 11.06 3.78 8.48
CA LYS A 547 10.14 4.73 7.82
C LYS A 547 8.72 4.34 8.23
N ILE A 548 8.04 5.19 9.01
CA ILE A 548 6.66 4.96 9.47
C ILE A 548 5.81 6.15 9.05
N SER A 549 4.75 5.92 8.26
CA SER A 549 3.87 6.99 7.73
C SER A 549 4.64 8.09 6.99
N GLY A 550 5.70 7.72 6.28
CA GLY A 550 6.62 8.63 5.59
C GLY A 550 7.66 9.33 6.47
N PHE A 551 7.58 9.19 7.80
CA PHE A 551 8.54 9.78 8.74
C PHE A 551 9.77 8.91 8.86
N ARG A 552 10.95 9.51 8.66
CA ARG A 552 12.25 8.88 8.92
C ARG A 552 12.56 8.95 10.41
N ILE A 553 12.55 7.80 11.09
CA ILE A 553 12.65 7.68 12.55
C ILE A 553 13.87 6.84 12.92
N GLU A 554 14.75 7.43 13.73
CA GLU A 554 15.86 6.74 14.38
C GLU A 554 15.37 6.17 15.72
N ILE A 555 15.31 4.85 15.83
CA ILE A 555 14.86 4.16 17.06
C ILE A 555 15.75 4.54 18.25
N GLY A 556 17.06 4.69 18.02
CA GLY A 556 18.01 5.10 19.04
C GLY A 556 17.68 6.47 19.66
N GLU A 557 17.11 7.41 18.90
CA GLU A 557 16.73 8.72 19.45
C GLU A 557 15.62 8.64 20.49
N ILE A 558 14.72 7.68 20.30
CA ILE A 558 13.64 7.42 21.24
C ILE A 558 14.18 6.68 22.46
N GLU A 559 15.06 5.69 22.25
CA GLU A 559 15.71 4.92 23.33
C GLU A 559 16.52 5.85 24.25
N ASP A 560 17.32 6.75 23.69
CA ASP A 560 18.13 7.70 24.45
C ASP A 560 17.26 8.67 25.27
N ARG A 561 16.13 9.13 24.71
CA ARG A 561 15.19 10.01 25.43
C ARG A 561 14.39 9.27 26.50
N LEU A 562 14.07 8.01 26.26
CA LEU A 562 13.41 7.14 27.24
C LEU A 562 14.30 6.95 28.48
N LEU A 563 15.60 6.79 28.30
CA LEU A 563 16.58 6.71 29.41
C LEU A 563 16.73 8.02 30.20
N GLN A 564 16.30 9.16 29.65
CA GLN A 564 16.32 10.46 30.35
C GLN A 564 15.06 10.72 31.18
N VAL A 565 14.04 9.86 31.09
CA VAL A 565 12.84 9.97 31.92
C VAL A 565 13.19 9.55 33.36
N PRO A 566 12.93 10.38 34.39
CA PRO A 566 13.26 10.05 35.77
C PRO A 566 12.69 8.69 36.20
N GLY A 567 13.53 7.85 36.82
CA GLY A 567 13.14 6.52 37.29
C GLY A 567 13.32 5.39 36.27
N VAL A 568 13.48 5.69 34.97
CA VAL A 568 13.82 4.70 33.95
C VAL A 568 15.29 4.28 34.07
N ARG A 569 15.56 2.97 34.07
CA ARG A 569 16.91 2.38 34.15
C ARG A 569 17.43 1.89 32.80
N ASP A 570 16.62 1.09 32.11
CA ASP A 570 16.91 0.57 30.78
C ASP A 570 15.68 0.74 29.88
N GLY A 571 15.89 0.89 28.57
CA GLY A 571 14.83 1.08 27.60
C GLY A 571 15.19 0.53 26.23
N ALA A 572 14.22 -0.04 25.54
CA ALA A 572 14.34 -0.50 24.15
C ALA A 572 13.07 -0.20 23.38
N VAL A 573 13.22 0.21 22.13
CA VAL A 573 12.12 0.51 21.22
C VAL A 573 12.20 -0.43 20.02
N VAL A 574 11.05 -0.98 19.67
CA VAL A 574 10.87 -1.88 18.52
C VAL A 574 9.72 -1.39 17.65
N VAL A 575 9.69 -1.85 16.41
CA VAL A 575 8.53 -1.66 15.53
C VAL A 575 7.73 -2.94 15.54
N ALA A 576 6.45 -2.83 15.89
CA ALA A 576 5.50 -3.94 15.96
C ALA A 576 4.26 -3.66 15.09
N GLY A 577 3.48 -4.69 14.80
CA GLY A 577 2.32 -4.65 13.90
C GLY A 577 2.62 -5.20 12.50
N THR A 578 1.57 -5.62 11.80
CA THR A 578 1.65 -6.11 10.41
C THR A 578 2.18 -5.02 9.47
N GLY A 579 2.86 -5.38 8.38
CA GLY A 579 3.49 -4.44 7.41
C GLY A 579 2.58 -3.40 6.73
N ASP A 580 1.30 -3.33 7.08
CA ASP A 580 0.32 -2.32 6.65
C ASP A 580 -0.01 -1.28 7.75
N ALA A 581 0.54 -1.43 8.96
CA ALA A 581 0.38 -0.50 10.09
C ALA A 581 1.52 -0.65 11.13
N PRO A 582 2.78 -0.36 10.77
CA PRO A 582 3.90 -0.41 11.73
C PRO A 582 3.74 0.65 12.82
N GLN A 583 4.01 0.27 14.07
CA GLN A 583 3.93 1.14 15.26
C GLN A 583 5.22 1.04 16.08
N LEU A 584 5.65 2.18 16.62
CA LEU A 584 6.67 2.23 17.66
C LEU A 584 6.13 1.69 18.99
N VAL A 585 6.83 0.73 19.59
CA VAL A 585 6.55 0.16 20.91
C VAL A 585 7.79 0.25 21.78
N ALA A 586 7.67 0.85 22.95
CA ALA A 586 8.75 0.96 23.92
C ALA A 586 8.58 -0.04 25.07
N PHE A 587 9.68 -0.65 25.49
CA PHE A 587 9.80 -1.46 26.69
C PHE A 587 10.84 -0.83 27.60
N TYR A 588 10.55 -0.67 28.89
CA TYR A 588 11.47 0.00 29.81
C TYR A 588 11.41 -0.56 31.23
N THR A 589 12.49 -0.40 31.99
CA THR A 589 12.64 -0.91 33.37
C THR A 589 12.85 0.25 34.34
N GLY A 590 12.63 0.00 35.64
CA GLY A 590 12.82 0.98 36.71
C GLY A 590 11.77 0.78 37.80
N GLU A 591 12.16 0.81 39.08
CA GLU A 591 11.20 0.63 40.20
C GLU A 591 10.40 1.91 40.49
N ASP A 592 11.04 3.06 40.27
CA ASP A 592 10.42 4.39 40.38
C ASP A 592 10.06 4.97 39.00
N ALA A 593 10.13 4.16 37.93
CA ALA A 593 9.79 4.61 36.59
C ALA A 593 8.29 4.94 36.50
N PRO A 594 7.93 6.08 35.89
CA PRO A 594 6.54 6.45 35.67
C PRO A 594 5.81 5.41 34.82
N ASP A 595 4.48 5.42 34.88
CA ASP A 595 3.66 4.58 34.01
C ASP A 595 3.76 5.01 32.53
N GLY A 596 3.12 4.25 31.64
CA GLY A 596 3.25 4.47 30.19
C GLY A 596 2.76 5.84 29.73
N GLU A 597 1.71 6.39 30.36
CA GLU A 597 1.13 7.68 29.99
C GLU A 597 2.03 8.84 30.44
N GLU A 598 2.52 8.78 31.68
CA GLU A 598 3.48 9.75 32.20
C GLU A 598 4.80 9.73 31.42
N THR A 599 5.27 8.53 31.05
CA THR A 599 6.46 8.35 30.22
C THR A 599 6.26 8.91 28.81
N ALA A 600 5.11 8.65 28.17
CA ALA A 600 4.78 9.19 26.86
C ALA A 600 4.73 10.73 26.87
N ARG A 601 4.13 11.32 27.92
CA ARG A 601 4.07 12.77 28.11
C ARG A 601 5.46 13.36 28.26
N ALA A 602 6.33 12.73 29.06
CA ALA A 602 7.71 13.15 29.23
C ALA A 602 8.48 13.10 27.89
N LEU A 603 8.34 12.02 27.12
CA LEU A 603 8.94 11.90 25.78
C LEU A 603 8.43 12.98 24.82
N GLY A 604 7.13 13.29 24.83
CA GLY A 604 6.51 14.33 24.01
C GLY A 604 7.03 15.76 24.27
N THR A 605 7.69 16.00 25.41
CA THR A 605 8.36 17.29 25.67
C THR A 605 9.65 17.48 24.88
N ALA A 606 10.25 16.38 24.41
CA ALA A 606 11.57 16.37 23.76
C ALA A 606 11.53 15.81 22.32
N LEU A 607 10.56 14.96 22.02
CA LEU A 607 10.39 14.30 20.74
C LEU A 607 9.17 14.86 20.00
N PRO A 608 9.21 14.95 18.65
CA PRO A 608 8.03 15.18 17.83
C PRO A 608 6.97 14.12 18.08
N TYR A 609 5.71 14.48 17.88
CA TYR A 609 4.58 13.59 18.14
C TYR A 609 4.70 12.23 17.42
N TYR A 610 5.23 12.20 16.19
CA TYR A 610 5.39 10.98 15.39
C TYR A 610 6.53 10.06 15.87
N MET A 611 7.40 10.53 16.77
CA MET A 611 8.48 9.73 17.38
C MET A 611 8.12 9.21 18.78
N VAL A 612 7.04 9.68 19.39
CA VAL A 612 6.57 9.17 20.67
C VAL A 612 6.00 7.76 20.46
N PRO A 613 6.47 6.72 21.19
CA PRO A 613 5.95 5.37 21.06
C PRO A 613 4.44 5.29 21.29
N HIS A 614 3.76 4.46 20.49
CA HIS A 614 2.31 4.26 20.57
C HIS A 614 1.92 3.39 21.75
N ARG A 615 2.80 2.46 22.13
CA ARG A 615 2.63 1.55 23.27
C ARG A 615 3.89 1.58 24.11
N LEU A 616 3.74 1.73 25.42
CA LEU A 616 4.85 1.77 26.37
C LEU A 616 4.60 0.72 27.45
N TYR A 617 5.53 -0.22 27.59
CA TYR A 617 5.44 -1.32 28.54
C TYR A 617 6.56 -1.21 29.58
N ARG A 618 6.17 -0.93 30.81
CA ARG A 618 7.08 -1.10 31.95
C ARG A 618 7.24 -2.59 32.22
N VAL A 619 8.46 -3.10 32.11
CA VAL A 619 8.79 -4.50 32.33
C VAL A 619 9.79 -4.64 33.47
N ARG A 620 9.77 -5.80 34.14
CA ARG A 620 10.74 -6.10 35.20
C ARG A 620 12.16 -6.21 34.66
N GLU A 621 12.31 -6.80 33.47
CA GLU A 621 13.58 -6.99 32.79
C GLU A 621 13.40 -7.01 31.26
N LEU A 622 14.41 -6.52 30.54
CA LEU A 622 14.47 -6.63 29.09
C LEU A 622 15.08 -7.98 28.71
N PRO A 623 14.50 -8.72 27.74
CA PRO A 623 15.04 -9.99 27.31
C PRO A 623 16.39 -9.77 26.64
N LEU A 624 17.36 -10.63 26.92
CA LEU A 624 18.69 -10.59 26.34
C LEU A 624 18.90 -11.78 25.40
N SER A 625 19.60 -11.55 24.30
CA SER A 625 20.08 -12.58 23.37
C SER A 625 21.23 -13.38 23.99
N GLY A 626 21.62 -14.50 23.36
CA GLY A 626 22.75 -15.33 23.81
C GLY A 626 24.09 -14.61 23.92
N ASN A 627 24.21 -13.40 23.35
CA ASN A 627 25.40 -12.56 23.39
C ASN A 627 25.27 -11.38 24.39
N GLY A 628 24.25 -11.39 25.27
CA GLY A 628 24.05 -10.38 26.31
C GLY A 628 23.50 -9.03 25.84
N LYS A 629 23.15 -8.88 24.55
CA LYS A 629 22.46 -7.68 24.03
C LYS A 629 20.95 -7.83 24.15
N ILE A 630 20.22 -6.73 24.29
CA ILE A 630 18.74 -6.72 24.28
C ILE A 630 18.22 -7.43 23.03
N ASP A 631 17.37 -8.43 23.24
CA ASP A 631 16.75 -9.22 22.18
C ASP A 631 15.53 -8.49 21.62
N LYS A 632 15.79 -7.61 20.64
CA LYS A 632 14.72 -6.87 19.93
C LYS A 632 13.77 -7.80 19.17
N LYS A 633 14.18 -9.02 18.78
CA LYS A 633 13.26 -9.97 18.14
C LYS A 633 12.26 -10.53 19.15
N ALA A 634 12.75 -10.91 20.34
CA ALA A 634 11.87 -11.32 21.44
C ALA A 634 10.93 -10.19 21.86
N LEU A 635 11.40 -8.95 21.94
CA LEU A 635 10.55 -7.78 22.22
C LEU A 635 9.51 -7.51 21.13
N THR A 636 9.88 -7.65 19.85
CA THR A 636 8.94 -7.51 18.72
C THR A 636 7.86 -8.59 18.79
N ALA A 637 8.25 -9.85 19.02
CA ALA A 637 7.30 -10.94 19.22
C ALA A 637 6.39 -10.69 20.44
N ARG A 638 6.92 -10.15 21.54
CA ARG A 638 6.09 -9.74 22.70
C ARG A 638 5.12 -8.61 22.37
N ALA A 639 5.50 -7.70 21.49
CA ALA A 639 4.65 -6.60 21.05
C ALA A 639 3.57 -7.02 20.04
N ASP A 640 3.84 -8.07 19.25
CA ASP A 640 2.92 -8.68 18.27
C ASP A 640 2.01 -9.73 18.90
N ASP A 641 2.46 -10.39 19.97
CA ASP A 641 1.66 -11.37 20.70
C ASP A 641 0.60 -10.65 21.54
N SER A 642 -0.65 -10.74 21.07
CA SER A 642 -1.85 -10.31 21.81
C SER A 642 -2.01 -10.97 23.19
N ALA A 643 -1.21 -12.00 23.51
CA ALA A 643 -1.26 -12.79 24.73
C ALA A 643 -0.18 -12.47 25.80
N HIS A 644 0.40 -11.26 25.84
CA HIS A 644 1.10 -10.75 27.03
C HIS A 644 0.24 -9.80 27.90
N PRO A 645 -0.59 -10.34 28.82
CA PRO A 645 -1.36 -9.60 29.82
C PRO A 645 -0.65 -9.57 31.18
N GLN A 646 0.21 -8.59 31.42
CA GLN A 646 0.70 -8.22 32.76
C GLN A 646 0.94 -6.70 32.67
N GLU A 647 0.06 -5.79 33.12
CA GLU A 647 -0.61 -5.67 34.43
C GLU A 647 -1.99 -4.95 34.33
N ILE A 648 -2.98 -5.53 33.63
CA ILE A 648 -4.41 -5.15 33.79
C ILE A 648 -5.23 -6.43 34.01
N ALA A 649 -4.78 -7.26 34.94
CA ALA A 649 -5.53 -8.40 35.44
C ALA A 649 -5.94 -8.07 36.87
N ASP A 650 -6.95 -7.19 37.02
CA ASP A 650 -7.78 -7.06 38.23
C ASP A 650 -8.98 -6.09 38.06
N SER A 651 -9.11 -5.39 36.93
CA SER A 651 -10.38 -4.73 36.57
C SER A 651 -11.23 -5.67 35.71
N GLY A 652 -12.47 -5.96 36.14
CA GLY A 652 -13.42 -6.79 35.38
C GLY A 652 -13.65 -6.31 33.94
N ALA A 653 -14.44 -7.08 33.17
CA ALA A 653 -14.73 -6.79 31.76
C ALA A 653 -14.99 -5.29 31.53
N PRO A 654 -14.28 -4.64 30.57
CA PRO A 654 -14.37 -3.20 30.39
C PRO A 654 -15.81 -2.76 30.16
N ARG A 655 -16.26 -1.77 30.94
CA ARG A 655 -17.65 -1.31 30.93
C ARG A 655 -17.91 -0.48 29.67
N LEU A 656 -18.94 -0.84 28.89
CA LEU A 656 -19.52 -0.04 27.80
C LEU A 656 -21.01 0.11 28.12
N ASP A 657 -21.44 1.32 28.47
CA ASP A 657 -22.76 1.61 29.00
C ASP A 657 -23.78 1.92 27.90
N THR A 658 -23.34 2.44 26.74
CA THR A 658 -24.26 2.88 25.66
C THR A 658 -24.12 2.06 24.37
N ALA A 659 -25.14 2.11 23.51
CA ALA A 659 -25.07 1.50 22.18
C ALA A 659 -24.05 2.21 21.27
N THR A 660 -23.90 3.53 21.44
CA THR A 660 -22.91 4.33 20.72
C THR A 660 -21.48 3.99 21.16
N GLU A 661 -21.24 3.81 22.47
CA GLU A 661 -19.94 3.33 22.99
C GLU A 661 -19.56 1.96 22.44
N ARG A 662 -20.50 0.99 22.38
CA ARG A 662 -20.26 -0.32 21.75
C ARG A 662 -19.96 -0.21 20.25
N ARG A 663 -20.66 0.66 19.53
CA ARG A 663 -20.38 0.92 18.12
C ARG A 663 -18.98 1.53 17.92
N VAL A 664 -18.60 2.51 18.74
CA VAL A 664 -17.26 3.11 18.70
C VAL A 664 -16.19 2.06 19.00
N ALA A 665 -16.38 1.25 20.04
CA ALA A 665 -15.46 0.18 20.41
C ALA A 665 -15.28 -0.87 19.30
N ALA A 666 -16.36 -1.31 18.65
CA ALA A 666 -16.30 -2.25 17.53
C ALA A 666 -15.53 -1.67 16.33
N VAL A 667 -15.76 -0.40 15.99
CA VAL A 667 -15.02 0.27 14.92
C VAL A 667 -13.55 0.45 15.30
N TRP A 668 -13.24 0.79 16.55
CA TRP A 668 -11.86 0.87 17.04
C TRP A 668 -11.16 -0.49 16.98
N ALA A 669 -11.83 -1.58 17.36
CA ALA A 669 -11.29 -2.93 17.26
C ALA A 669 -10.89 -3.28 15.82
N GLN A 670 -11.74 -2.95 14.84
CA GLN A 670 -11.47 -3.16 13.42
C GLN A 670 -10.31 -2.29 12.90
N VAL A 671 -10.31 -1.00 13.25
CA VAL A 671 -9.32 -0.02 12.75
C VAL A 671 -7.94 -0.24 13.37
N LEU A 672 -7.89 -0.55 14.66
CA LEU A 672 -6.66 -0.77 15.43
C LEU A 672 -6.19 -2.23 15.41
N ARG A 673 -7.02 -3.16 14.90
CA ARG A 673 -6.78 -4.60 14.92
C ARG A 673 -6.48 -5.13 16.33
N VAL A 674 -7.20 -4.62 17.32
CA VAL A 674 -7.14 -5.09 18.72
C VAL A 674 -8.44 -5.81 19.09
N PRO A 675 -8.40 -6.86 19.92
CA PRO A 675 -9.61 -7.55 20.36
C PRO A 675 -10.60 -6.57 21.03
N GLU A 676 -11.88 -6.60 20.63
CA GLU A 676 -12.92 -5.70 21.15
C GLU A 676 -13.06 -5.81 22.68
N GLN A 677 -12.79 -6.99 23.24
CA GLN A 677 -12.84 -7.26 24.68
C GLN A 677 -11.80 -6.48 25.48
N ARG A 678 -10.83 -5.82 24.82
CA ARG A 678 -9.83 -4.93 25.44
C ARG A 678 -10.24 -3.46 25.43
N ILE A 679 -11.37 -3.11 24.81
CA ILE A 679 -11.79 -1.73 24.60
C ILE A 679 -12.94 -1.40 25.55
N GLY A 680 -12.65 -0.60 26.57
CA GLY A 680 -13.63 -0.07 27.51
C GLY A 680 -14.03 1.36 27.20
N ARG A 681 -15.03 1.84 27.93
CA ARG A 681 -15.51 3.23 27.86
C ARG A 681 -14.40 4.27 28.02
N ASP A 682 -13.45 4.02 28.91
CA ASP A 682 -12.33 4.92 29.19
C ASP A 682 -11.08 4.61 28.34
N SER A 683 -11.16 3.64 27.44
CA SER A 683 -10.05 3.33 26.54
C SER A 683 -9.79 4.49 25.60
N ARG A 684 -8.52 4.86 25.50
CA ARG A 684 -8.03 5.94 24.64
C ARG A 684 -7.49 5.38 23.34
N PHE A 685 -7.69 6.12 22.25
CA PHE A 685 -7.35 5.66 20.91
C PHE A 685 -5.84 5.41 20.75
N THR A 686 -5.01 6.29 21.32
CA THR A 686 -3.55 6.21 21.29
C THR A 686 -3.00 5.03 22.08
N ASP A 687 -3.56 4.76 23.26
CA ASP A 687 -3.10 3.69 24.17
C ASP A 687 -3.29 2.30 23.54
N LEU A 688 -4.25 2.18 22.63
CA LEU A 688 -4.54 0.99 21.85
C LEU A 688 -3.78 0.94 20.51
N GLY A 689 -2.81 1.84 20.29
CA GLY A 689 -1.99 1.90 19.08
C GLY A 689 -2.52 2.86 17.99
N GLY A 690 -3.45 3.75 18.32
CA GLY A 690 -3.96 4.74 17.36
C GLY A 690 -2.90 5.72 16.85
N THR A 691 -2.84 5.90 15.54
CA THR A 691 -2.01 6.87 14.82
C THR A 691 -2.89 7.91 14.11
N SER A 692 -2.31 8.98 13.58
CA SER A 692 -3.06 9.93 12.73
C SER A 692 -3.69 9.23 11.52
N LEU A 693 -3.02 8.22 10.96
CA LEU A 693 -3.55 7.42 9.85
C LEU A 693 -4.74 6.56 10.27
N SER A 694 -4.63 5.86 11.41
CA SER A 694 -5.75 5.07 11.91
C SER A 694 -6.89 5.98 12.38
N ALA A 695 -6.61 7.20 12.85
CA ALA A 695 -7.64 8.20 13.15
C ALA A 695 -8.39 8.65 11.90
N ILE A 696 -7.69 8.83 10.76
CA ILE A 696 -8.35 9.06 9.46
C ILE A 696 -9.24 7.87 9.08
N ARG A 697 -8.72 6.63 9.18
CA ARG A 697 -9.50 5.41 8.91
C ARG A 697 -10.72 5.29 9.83
N LEU A 698 -10.56 5.66 11.10
CA LEU A 698 -11.64 5.70 12.09
C LEU A 698 -12.71 6.73 11.73
N ALA A 699 -12.31 7.96 11.39
CA ALA A 699 -13.23 9.00 10.95
C ALA A 699 -14.04 8.55 9.72
N ILE A 700 -13.39 7.89 8.74
CA ILE A 700 -14.05 7.31 7.57
C ILE A 700 -15.04 6.22 7.97
N ALA A 701 -14.65 5.29 8.85
CA ALA A 701 -15.52 4.19 9.31
C ALA A 701 -16.71 4.68 10.17
N LEU A 702 -16.58 5.84 10.81
CA LEU A 702 -17.66 6.53 11.54
C LEU A 702 -18.46 7.51 10.67
N ASP A 703 -18.40 7.38 9.34
CA ASP A 703 -19.13 8.21 8.37
C ASP A 703 -18.86 9.71 8.54
N ARG A 704 -17.63 10.06 8.97
CA ARG A 704 -17.11 11.43 9.13
C ARG A 704 -17.94 12.31 10.08
N ARG A 705 -18.74 11.68 10.95
CA ARG A 705 -19.42 12.39 12.05
C ARG A 705 -18.43 12.88 13.11
N VAL A 706 -17.22 12.32 13.15
CA VAL A 706 -16.12 12.78 13.99
C VAL A 706 -14.93 13.07 13.08
N THR A 707 -14.29 14.22 13.28
CA THR A 707 -13.11 14.67 12.55
C THR A 707 -11.83 14.17 13.22
N VAL A 708 -10.72 14.10 12.48
CA VAL A 708 -9.42 13.71 13.05
C VAL A 708 -8.94 14.71 14.10
N ALA A 709 -9.27 16.00 13.96
CA ALA A 709 -8.98 17.02 14.97
C ALA A 709 -9.70 16.72 16.30
N GLU A 710 -10.97 16.32 16.25
CA GLU A 710 -11.74 15.90 17.43
C GLU A 710 -11.21 14.60 18.05
N LEU A 711 -10.44 13.79 17.29
CA LEU A 711 -9.77 12.58 17.77
C LEU A 711 -8.34 12.83 18.29
N ARG A 712 -7.76 14.01 18.04
CA ARG A 712 -6.35 14.32 18.34
C ARG A 712 -6.08 14.52 19.83
N ASP A 713 -7.06 15.03 20.57
CA ASP A 713 -6.92 15.32 22.02
C ASP A 713 -7.18 14.09 22.91
N THR A 714 -6.99 12.90 22.36
CA THR A 714 -7.11 11.61 23.06
C THR A 714 -8.48 11.35 23.72
N PRO A 715 -9.61 11.54 23.00
CA PRO A 715 -10.92 11.22 23.55
C PRO A 715 -11.01 9.73 23.85
N ALA A 716 -11.55 9.38 25.02
CA ALA A 716 -11.92 8.01 25.32
C ALA A 716 -13.09 7.56 24.43
N VAL A 717 -13.38 6.26 24.39
CA VAL A 717 -14.56 5.72 23.70
C VAL A 717 -15.85 6.46 24.11
N ALA A 718 -15.98 6.82 25.40
CA ALA A 718 -17.09 7.61 25.92
C ALA A 718 -17.21 9.00 25.27
N ASP A 719 -16.08 9.66 25.07
CA ASP A 719 -16.02 11.02 24.54
C ASP A 719 -16.37 11.02 23.05
N VAL A 720 -15.85 10.05 22.29
CA VAL A 720 -16.20 9.86 20.87
C VAL A 720 -17.68 9.49 20.72
N ALA A 721 -18.21 8.66 21.62
CA ALA A 721 -19.63 8.32 21.64
C ALA A 721 -20.50 9.55 21.94
N ALA A 722 -20.12 10.37 22.92
CA ALA A 722 -20.81 11.61 23.24
C ALA A 722 -20.79 12.61 22.07
N LEU A 723 -19.67 12.71 21.34
CA LEU A 723 -19.56 13.52 20.13
C LEU A 723 -20.52 13.03 19.04
N LEU A 724 -20.59 11.72 18.80
CA LEU A 724 -21.51 11.11 17.85
C LEU A 724 -22.99 11.35 18.22
N ASP A 725 -23.33 11.22 19.50
CA ASP A 725 -24.68 11.42 20.00
C ASP A 725 -25.09 12.90 19.91
N SER A 726 -24.18 13.83 20.24
CA SER A 726 -24.42 15.28 20.14
C SER A 726 -24.69 15.76 18.72
N LYS A 727 -24.02 15.15 17.73
CA LYS A 727 -24.20 15.44 16.29
C LYS A 727 -25.38 14.68 15.68
N SER A 728 -25.98 13.75 16.43
CA SER A 728 -27.19 13.01 16.04
C SER A 728 -28.47 13.58 16.66
N ALA A 729 -28.36 14.62 17.51
CA ALA A 729 -29.52 15.33 18.04
C ALA A 729 -30.23 16.16 16.94
N PRO A 730 -31.58 16.15 16.87
CA PRO A 730 -32.30 16.94 15.87
C PRO A 730 -32.09 18.43 16.11
N ALA A 731 -31.68 19.16 15.06
CA ALA A 731 -31.73 20.62 15.06
C ALA A 731 -33.18 21.10 15.23
N PRO A 732 -33.43 22.23 15.92
CA PRO A 732 -34.78 22.74 16.10
C PRO A 732 -35.41 23.11 14.75
N GLU A 733 -36.66 22.65 14.58
CA GLU A 733 -37.47 22.75 13.36
C GLU A 733 -37.65 24.22 12.93
N ILE A 734 -37.03 24.61 11.82
CA ILE A 734 -37.34 25.87 11.12
C ILE A 734 -38.31 25.54 9.98
N ALA A 735 -39.51 26.14 10.05
CA ALA A 735 -40.60 25.92 9.11
C ALA A 735 -40.20 26.14 7.63
N PRO A 736 -40.71 25.32 6.69
CA PRO A 736 -40.29 25.38 5.29
C PRO A 736 -40.84 26.63 4.60
N ARG A 737 -39.92 27.43 4.04
CA ARG A 737 -40.24 28.52 3.11
C ARG A 737 -40.26 27.97 1.69
N ALA A 738 -41.38 28.19 1.00
CA ALA A 738 -41.60 27.74 -0.38
C ALA A 738 -40.56 28.30 -1.37
N ALA A 739 -40.12 27.46 -2.30
CA ALA A 739 -39.28 27.82 -3.45
C ALA A 739 -40.03 27.48 -4.77
N PRO A 740 -39.78 28.23 -5.86
CA PRO A 740 -40.59 28.24 -7.07
C PRO A 740 -40.27 27.09 -8.04
N ALA A 741 -41.24 26.79 -8.90
CA ALA A 741 -41.27 25.68 -9.86
C ALA A 741 -40.59 26.01 -11.21
N ASP A 742 -39.96 25.00 -11.82
CA ASP A 742 -40.16 24.48 -13.19
C ASP A 742 -39.02 23.49 -13.58
N PRO A 743 -39.13 22.63 -14.62
CA PRO A 743 -40.30 22.08 -15.29
C PRO A 743 -40.28 20.52 -15.38
N VAL A 744 -41.43 19.98 -15.78
CA VAL A 744 -41.79 18.56 -15.86
C VAL A 744 -41.01 17.78 -16.92
N LEU A 745 -40.41 16.65 -16.51
CA LEU A 745 -40.20 15.46 -17.34
C LEU A 745 -41.15 14.36 -16.85
N SER A 746 -41.82 13.70 -17.79
CA SER A 746 -42.91 12.75 -17.57
C SER A 746 -42.53 11.51 -16.72
N PRO A 747 -43.50 10.88 -16.03
CA PRO A 747 -43.22 9.93 -14.96
C PRO A 747 -42.92 8.53 -15.51
N HIS A 748 -41.72 8.02 -15.26
CA HIS A 748 -41.58 6.59 -15.01
C HIS A 748 -42.22 6.30 -13.65
N ARG A 749 -43.23 5.44 -13.67
CA ARG A 749 -43.98 4.97 -12.49
C ARG A 749 -42.97 4.48 -11.42
N PRO A 750 -43.09 4.89 -10.15
CA PRO A 750 -42.29 4.27 -9.09
C PRO A 750 -42.71 2.80 -9.01
N VAL A 751 -41.81 1.87 -9.32
CA VAL A 751 -42.00 0.46 -8.98
C VAL A 751 -41.94 0.36 -7.45
N GLU A 752 -43.03 -0.08 -6.82
CA GLU A 752 -43.07 -0.35 -5.38
C GLU A 752 -41.93 -1.31 -5.00
N GLY A 753 -41.31 -1.12 -3.83
CA GLY A 753 -40.23 -1.99 -3.35
C GLY A 753 -40.69 -3.45 -3.15
N PRO A 754 -39.77 -4.40 -2.98
CA PRO A 754 -40.11 -5.82 -2.88
C PRO A 754 -40.95 -6.10 -1.63
N ALA A 755 -41.92 -7.01 -1.76
CA ALA A 755 -42.64 -7.54 -0.61
C ALA A 755 -41.67 -8.36 0.27
N PRO A 756 -41.81 -8.30 1.61
CA PRO A 756 -40.96 -9.08 2.51
C PRO A 756 -41.09 -10.58 2.25
N LEU A 757 -40.04 -11.34 2.57
CA LEU A 757 -40.04 -12.80 2.42
C LEU A 757 -41.21 -13.40 3.23
N ARG A 758 -41.98 -14.29 2.58
CA ARG A 758 -43.10 -14.96 3.24
C ARG A 758 -42.58 -15.92 4.33
N VAL A 759 -43.00 -15.71 5.57
CA VAL A 759 -42.69 -16.60 6.70
C VAL A 759 -43.96 -17.28 7.21
N LEU A 760 -43.93 -18.61 7.31
CA LEU A 760 -44.97 -19.42 7.95
C LEU A 760 -44.42 -20.01 9.25
N ASP A 761 -45.03 -19.69 10.38
CA ASP A 761 -44.67 -20.29 11.66
C ASP A 761 -45.37 -21.65 11.81
N VAL A 762 -44.60 -22.72 11.81
CA VAL A 762 -45.10 -24.10 11.85
C VAL A 762 -44.77 -24.80 13.17
N ARG A 763 -44.46 -24.03 14.22
CA ARG A 763 -44.16 -24.55 15.55
C ARG A 763 -45.40 -25.21 16.16
N ALA A 764 -45.32 -26.50 16.45
CA ALA A 764 -46.32 -27.25 17.20
C ALA A 764 -45.69 -27.96 18.40
N VAL A 765 -46.40 -28.02 19.53
CA VAL A 765 -45.93 -28.66 20.77
C VAL A 765 -45.83 -30.18 20.57
N GLY A 766 -44.60 -30.72 20.65
CA GLY A 766 -44.35 -32.16 20.80
C GLY A 766 -44.34 -33.03 19.54
N SER A 767 -44.39 -32.47 18.32
CA SER A 767 -44.44 -33.27 17.08
C SER A 767 -43.09 -33.44 16.36
N ASP A 768 -42.96 -34.57 15.66
CA ASP A 768 -41.84 -34.90 14.76
C ASP A 768 -41.76 -33.93 13.55
N PRO A 769 -40.56 -33.54 13.06
CA PRO A 769 -40.41 -32.57 11.97
C PRO A 769 -41.17 -32.93 10.68
N ALA A 770 -41.25 -34.21 10.31
CA ALA A 770 -41.97 -34.64 9.12
C ALA A 770 -43.50 -34.54 9.30
N ALA A 771 -43.99 -34.77 10.52
CA ALA A 771 -45.40 -34.58 10.85
C ALA A 771 -45.81 -33.10 10.77
N ARG A 772 -44.95 -32.17 11.23
CA ARG A 772 -45.17 -30.72 11.08
C ARG A 772 -45.19 -30.30 9.62
N ALA A 773 -44.20 -30.75 8.84
CA ALA A 773 -44.15 -30.48 7.42
C ALA A 773 -45.38 -31.01 6.67
N THR A 774 -45.88 -32.19 7.03
CA THR A 774 -47.11 -32.76 6.45
C THR A 774 -48.34 -31.91 6.76
N ALA A 775 -48.50 -31.46 8.02
CA ALA A 775 -49.64 -30.67 8.45
C ALA A 775 -49.72 -29.31 7.73
N HIS A 776 -48.58 -28.71 7.40
CA HIS A 776 -48.49 -27.41 6.71
C HIS A 776 -48.18 -27.54 5.20
N ARG A 777 -48.16 -28.75 4.64
CA ARG A 777 -47.75 -28.98 3.24
C ARG A 777 -48.55 -28.14 2.25
N ALA A 778 -49.88 -28.14 2.35
CA ALA A 778 -50.74 -27.43 1.40
C ALA A 778 -50.51 -25.91 1.47
N GLU A 779 -50.34 -25.37 2.68
CA GLU A 779 -50.08 -23.95 2.91
C GLU A 779 -48.68 -23.55 2.41
N ALA A 780 -47.66 -24.34 2.71
CA ALA A 780 -46.29 -24.12 2.26
C ALA A 780 -46.17 -24.14 0.74
N LEU A 781 -46.78 -25.12 0.06
CA LEU A 781 -46.74 -25.22 -1.40
C LEU A 781 -47.55 -24.11 -2.08
N ALA A 782 -48.67 -23.68 -1.49
CA ALA A 782 -49.44 -22.54 -1.99
C ALA A 782 -48.64 -21.23 -1.85
N ALA A 783 -47.99 -21.01 -0.71
CA ALA A 783 -47.13 -19.85 -0.48
C ALA A 783 -45.91 -19.85 -1.41
N LEU A 784 -45.30 -21.01 -1.66
CA LEU A 784 -44.21 -21.16 -2.62
C LEU A 784 -44.67 -20.82 -4.04
N ALA A 785 -45.84 -21.30 -4.45
CA ALA A 785 -46.39 -21.01 -5.77
C ALA A 785 -46.76 -19.53 -5.95
N ASP A 786 -47.20 -18.85 -4.88
CA ASP A 786 -47.58 -17.43 -4.89
C ASP A 786 -46.38 -16.48 -4.88
N ALA A 787 -45.41 -16.72 -3.98
CA ALA A 787 -44.30 -15.81 -3.69
C ALA A 787 -42.94 -16.23 -4.28
N GLY A 788 -42.82 -17.43 -4.85
CA GLY A 788 -41.55 -17.97 -5.39
C GLY A 788 -40.57 -18.44 -4.32
N ALA A 789 -40.69 -18.00 -3.07
CA ALA A 789 -39.96 -18.51 -1.92
C ALA A 789 -40.77 -18.37 -0.62
N VAL A 790 -40.57 -19.31 0.31
CA VAL A 790 -41.24 -19.29 1.63
C VAL A 790 -40.35 -19.90 2.72
N MET A 791 -40.24 -19.20 3.85
CA MET A 791 -39.56 -19.65 5.05
C MET A 791 -40.55 -20.33 6.00
N LEU A 792 -40.31 -21.59 6.36
CA LEU A 792 -41.04 -22.35 7.36
C LEU A 792 -40.28 -22.30 8.69
N ARG A 793 -40.78 -21.52 9.64
CA ARG A 793 -40.14 -21.29 10.93
C ARG A 793 -40.48 -22.39 11.92
N GLY A 794 -39.45 -23.00 12.51
CA GLY A 794 -39.61 -23.98 13.59
C GLY A 794 -40.07 -25.39 13.17
N VAL A 795 -39.75 -25.82 11.95
CA VAL A 795 -39.97 -27.20 11.47
C VAL A 795 -39.23 -28.21 12.35
N GLY A 796 -38.03 -27.87 12.81
CA GLY A 796 -37.17 -28.76 13.61
C GLY A 796 -36.25 -29.65 12.75
N ALA A 797 -35.93 -29.24 11.53
CA ALA A 797 -35.07 -29.97 10.60
C ALA A 797 -33.58 -29.82 10.98
N ARG A 798 -33.17 -30.40 12.11
CA ARG A 798 -31.83 -30.20 12.73
C ARG A 798 -30.79 -31.26 12.38
N THR A 799 -31.17 -32.29 11.62
CA THR A 799 -30.25 -33.36 11.19
C THR A 799 -30.49 -33.67 9.72
N PRO A 800 -29.49 -34.15 8.97
CA PRO A 800 -29.67 -34.53 7.55
C PRO A 800 -30.79 -35.54 7.33
N ALA A 801 -30.97 -36.51 8.25
CA ALA A 801 -32.06 -37.47 8.19
C ALA A 801 -33.45 -36.81 8.35
N ASN A 802 -33.57 -35.80 9.23
CA ASN A 802 -34.81 -35.04 9.36
C ASN A 802 -35.10 -34.21 8.11
N VAL A 803 -34.06 -33.65 7.47
CA VAL A 803 -34.20 -32.88 6.22
C VAL A 803 -34.76 -33.76 5.10
N ALA A 804 -34.22 -34.97 4.90
CA ALA A 804 -34.74 -35.93 3.92
C ALA A 804 -36.23 -36.24 4.18
N ARG A 805 -36.59 -36.53 5.44
CA ARG A 805 -37.97 -36.84 5.83
C ARG A 805 -38.92 -35.64 5.65
N VAL A 806 -38.44 -34.43 5.91
CA VAL A 806 -39.20 -33.18 5.68
C VAL A 806 -39.43 -32.95 4.18
N ALA A 807 -38.42 -33.17 3.34
CA ALA A 807 -38.58 -33.09 1.88
C ALA A 807 -39.64 -34.08 1.38
N THR A 808 -39.57 -35.35 1.82
CA THR A 808 -40.59 -36.36 1.50
C THR A 808 -41.98 -35.94 2.00
N ALA A 809 -42.08 -35.38 3.21
CA ALA A 809 -43.35 -34.93 3.79
C ALA A 809 -43.98 -33.75 3.03
N LEU A 810 -43.15 -32.84 2.49
CA LEU A 810 -43.60 -31.78 1.59
C LEU A 810 -43.90 -32.29 0.17
N GLY A 811 -43.50 -33.54 -0.13
CA GLY A 811 -43.67 -34.19 -1.41
C GLY A 811 -42.72 -33.68 -2.48
N ILE A 812 -41.52 -33.28 -2.08
CA ILE A 812 -40.42 -32.87 -2.97
C ILE A 812 -39.64 -34.13 -3.33
N GLU A 813 -39.56 -34.44 -4.63
CA GLU A 813 -38.84 -35.62 -5.11
C GLU A 813 -37.36 -35.28 -5.31
N PRO A 814 -36.43 -35.87 -4.54
CA PRO A 814 -35.01 -35.57 -4.68
C PRO A 814 -34.47 -36.05 -6.03
N MET A 815 -33.75 -35.18 -6.72
CA MET A 815 -33.07 -35.48 -7.96
C MET A 815 -31.75 -36.21 -7.68
N ALA A 816 -31.44 -37.26 -8.45
CA ALA A 816 -30.14 -37.90 -8.43
C ALA A 816 -29.11 -37.01 -9.14
N GLU A 817 -28.14 -36.50 -8.38
CA GLU A 817 -27.04 -35.67 -8.91
C GLU A 817 -26.08 -36.55 -9.73
N ARG A 818 -25.80 -36.15 -10.98
CA ARG A 818 -24.78 -36.79 -11.83
C ARG A 818 -23.63 -35.86 -12.23
N GLU A 819 -23.79 -34.54 -12.13
CA GLU A 819 -22.85 -33.57 -12.73
C GLU A 819 -22.70 -32.32 -11.82
N GLY A 820 -21.84 -32.40 -10.81
CA GLY A 820 -21.44 -31.28 -9.95
C GLY A 820 -19.93 -31.05 -10.05
N PHE A 821 -19.50 -29.80 -9.99
CA PHE A 821 -18.11 -29.36 -10.19
C PHE A 821 -17.34 -29.14 -8.88
N ALA A 822 -18.03 -29.04 -7.75
CA ALA A 822 -17.41 -28.93 -6.42
C ALA A 822 -17.65 -30.20 -5.59
N PRO A 823 -16.69 -30.62 -4.73
CA PRO A 823 -16.90 -31.74 -3.82
C PRO A 823 -17.99 -31.38 -2.79
N ARG A 824 -19.23 -31.74 -3.08
CA ARG A 824 -20.35 -31.65 -2.13
C ARG A 824 -20.33 -32.89 -1.25
N THR A 825 -20.22 -32.70 0.07
CA THR A 825 -20.36 -33.82 0.99
C THR A 825 -21.82 -34.24 1.04
N THR A 826 -22.13 -35.44 0.55
CA THR A 826 -23.44 -36.06 0.72
C THR A 826 -23.65 -36.35 2.21
N LEU A 827 -24.68 -35.73 2.80
CA LEU A 827 -24.99 -35.90 4.22
C LEU A 827 -25.94 -37.08 4.46
N ALA A 828 -26.80 -37.39 3.48
CA ALA A 828 -27.70 -38.53 3.42
C ALA A 828 -28.16 -38.71 1.95
N PRO A 829 -28.79 -39.84 1.54
CA PRO A 829 -29.30 -40.00 0.18
C PRO A 829 -30.21 -38.83 -0.24
N GLY A 830 -29.82 -38.09 -1.28
CA GLY A 830 -30.55 -36.91 -1.79
C GLY A 830 -30.42 -35.63 -0.94
N VAL A 831 -29.53 -35.60 0.06
CA VAL A 831 -29.27 -34.43 0.93
C VAL A 831 -27.79 -34.04 0.87
N TYR A 832 -27.55 -32.76 0.59
CA TYR A 832 -26.22 -32.21 0.33
C TYR A 832 -25.87 -31.11 1.34
N SER A 833 -24.57 -30.91 1.61
CA SER A 833 -24.09 -29.78 2.39
C SER A 833 -24.09 -28.48 1.58
N GLY A 834 -24.60 -27.39 2.16
CA GLY A 834 -24.57 -26.03 1.61
C GLY A 834 -23.56 -25.09 2.28
N SER A 835 -22.65 -25.62 3.12
CA SER A 835 -21.74 -24.82 3.99
C SER A 835 -20.24 -24.96 3.66
N HIS A 836 -19.86 -25.45 2.48
CA HIS A 836 -18.44 -25.72 2.13
C HIS A 836 -17.58 -24.48 1.82
N TRP A 837 -18.15 -23.26 1.86
CA TRP A 837 -17.46 -22.01 1.55
C TRP A 837 -17.21 -21.17 2.80
N PRO A 838 -16.10 -20.40 2.89
CA PRO A 838 -15.75 -19.57 4.04
C PRO A 838 -16.93 -18.73 4.56
N ALA A 839 -17.03 -18.57 5.88
CA ALA A 839 -18.12 -17.85 6.53
C ALA A 839 -18.15 -16.36 6.16
N GLU A 840 -16.95 -15.80 5.96
CA GLU A 840 -16.68 -14.39 5.66
C GLU A 840 -17.13 -13.95 4.26
N ASP A 841 -17.45 -14.89 3.35
CA ASP A 841 -17.71 -14.63 1.94
C ASP A 841 -19.17 -14.93 1.53
N PRO A 842 -19.81 -14.07 0.72
CA PRO A 842 -21.10 -14.38 0.13
C PRO A 842 -20.92 -15.50 -0.90
N MET A 843 -21.80 -16.49 -0.89
CA MET A 843 -21.75 -17.55 -1.90
C MET A 843 -22.51 -17.08 -3.13
N CYS A 844 -21.79 -16.78 -4.22
CA CYS A 844 -22.34 -16.49 -5.55
C CYS A 844 -22.17 -17.66 -6.55
N MET A 845 -22.04 -18.89 -6.05
CA MET A 845 -22.08 -20.08 -6.90
C MET A 845 -23.54 -20.53 -7.04
N HIS A 846 -24.18 -20.10 -8.12
CA HIS A 846 -25.51 -20.62 -8.47
C HIS A 846 -25.45 -22.12 -8.75
N HIS A 847 -26.60 -22.77 -8.61
CA HIS A 847 -26.78 -24.19 -8.74
C HIS A 847 -25.95 -24.79 -9.88
N GLU A 848 -25.07 -25.73 -9.56
CA GLU A 848 -24.05 -26.23 -10.50
C GLU A 848 -24.64 -26.85 -11.76
N LEU A 849 -25.94 -27.21 -11.77
CA LEU A 849 -26.69 -27.73 -12.92
C LEU A 849 -27.50 -26.68 -13.71
N SER A 850 -27.41 -25.37 -13.44
CA SER A 850 -28.21 -24.37 -14.18
C SER A 850 -27.95 -24.34 -15.70
N HIS A 851 -26.86 -24.98 -16.12
CA HIS A 851 -26.50 -25.19 -17.52
C HIS A 851 -27.00 -26.54 -18.08
N ALA A 852 -27.51 -27.46 -17.26
CA ALA A 852 -27.99 -28.76 -17.70
C ALA A 852 -29.39 -28.68 -18.36
N ALA A 853 -29.73 -29.69 -19.16
CA ALA A 853 -31.05 -29.79 -19.79
C ALA A 853 -32.19 -30.05 -18.79
N THR A 854 -31.85 -30.68 -17.66
CA THR A 854 -32.74 -30.90 -16.52
C THR A 854 -32.17 -30.17 -15.31
N VAL A 855 -32.96 -29.30 -14.68
CA VAL A 855 -32.58 -28.49 -13.50
C VAL A 855 -33.52 -28.80 -12.34
N PRO A 856 -33.15 -28.55 -11.07
CA PRO A 856 -34.11 -28.70 -9.98
C PRO A 856 -35.18 -27.62 -10.11
N GLY A 857 -36.44 -28.01 -9.97
CA GLY A 857 -37.57 -27.08 -9.92
C GLY A 857 -37.72 -26.47 -8.54
N THR A 858 -37.45 -27.24 -7.49
CA THR A 858 -37.58 -26.81 -6.08
C THR A 858 -36.25 -26.99 -5.36
N LEU A 859 -35.81 -25.97 -4.63
CA LEU A 859 -34.70 -26.07 -3.69
C LEU A 859 -35.23 -25.98 -2.26
N LEU A 860 -34.81 -26.90 -1.41
CA LEU A 860 -35.08 -26.87 0.01
C LEU A 860 -33.76 -26.66 0.76
N PHE A 861 -33.66 -25.56 1.50
CA PHE A 861 -32.56 -25.25 2.41
C PHE A 861 -33.02 -25.43 3.86
N ALA A 862 -32.30 -26.21 4.66
CA ALA A 862 -32.62 -26.45 6.06
C ALA A 862 -31.45 -26.04 6.96
N CYS A 863 -31.74 -25.22 7.97
CA CYS A 863 -30.73 -24.73 8.91
C CYS A 863 -30.51 -25.72 10.05
N LEU A 864 -29.44 -26.51 9.97
CA LEU A 864 -29.03 -27.44 11.02
C LEU A 864 -28.41 -26.70 12.21
N THR A 865 -27.65 -25.64 11.95
CA THR A 865 -27.05 -24.75 12.96
C THR A 865 -27.06 -23.33 12.43
N ALA A 866 -27.62 -22.41 13.21
CA ALA A 866 -27.73 -21.00 12.84
C ALA A 866 -26.42 -20.25 13.12
N PRO A 867 -26.04 -19.27 12.28
CA PRO A 867 -24.86 -18.42 12.51
C PRO A 867 -25.06 -17.49 13.72
N GLU A 868 -23.96 -16.94 14.23
CA GLU A 868 -23.99 -15.94 15.32
C GLU A 868 -24.53 -14.58 14.83
N SER A 869 -24.13 -14.18 13.61
CA SER A 869 -24.59 -12.98 12.94
C SER A 869 -24.63 -13.21 11.41
N GLY A 870 -25.52 -12.53 10.69
CA GLY A 870 -25.61 -12.60 9.22
C GLY A 870 -26.13 -13.93 8.65
N GLY A 871 -25.71 -14.28 7.43
CA GLY A 871 -25.85 -15.62 6.85
C GLY A 871 -27.24 -15.97 6.32
N ARG A 872 -28.08 -14.98 6.05
CA ARG A 872 -29.40 -15.18 5.43
C ARG A 872 -29.23 -15.84 4.07
N THR A 873 -30.22 -16.64 3.70
CA THR A 873 -30.39 -17.04 2.31
C THR A 873 -31.34 -16.05 1.68
N ASN A 874 -30.78 -15.15 0.89
CA ASN A 874 -31.47 -14.08 0.21
C ASN A 874 -32.13 -14.61 -1.04
N VAL A 875 -33.29 -14.06 -1.40
CA VAL A 875 -34.07 -14.44 -2.58
C VAL A 875 -34.60 -13.21 -3.31
N SER A 876 -34.76 -13.31 -4.62
CA SER A 876 -35.30 -12.24 -5.47
C SER A 876 -36.23 -12.83 -6.53
N ASP A 877 -37.41 -12.23 -6.73
CA ASP A 877 -38.37 -12.70 -7.75
C ASP A 877 -37.85 -12.36 -9.16
N SER A 878 -37.58 -13.40 -9.95
CA SER A 878 -36.98 -13.28 -11.29
C SER A 878 -37.90 -12.63 -12.32
N GLN A 879 -39.21 -12.57 -12.05
CA GLN A 879 -40.17 -11.85 -12.89
C GLN A 879 -40.12 -10.34 -12.60
N GLN A 880 -39.96 -9.96 -11.32
CA GLN A 880 -39.76 -8.57 -10.94
C GLN A 880 -38.40 -8.05 -11.42
N VAL A 881 -37.36 -8.87 -11.29
CA VAL A 881 -36.04 -8.56 -11.87
C VAL A 881 -36.16 -8.36 -13.37
N LEU A 882 -36.78 -9.30 -14.11
CA LEU A 882 -36.98 -9.16 -15.56
C LEU A 882 -37.69 -7.85 -15.94
N ALA A 883 -38.72 -7.48 -15.19
CA ALA A 883 -39.50 -6.27 -15.43
C ALA A 883 -38.72 -4.98 -15.09
N ALA A 884 -37.76 -5.05 -14.17
CA ALA A 884 -36.98 -3.91 -13.70
C ALA A 884 -35.62 -3.75 -14.41
N LEU A 885 -35.13 -4.78 -15.10
CA LEU A 885 -33.89 -4.71 -15.86
C LEU A 885 -33.98 -3.68 -17.00
N PRO A 886 -32.92 -2.88 -17.23
CA PRO A 886 -32.92 -1.90 -18.31
C PRO A 886 -33.15 -2.54 -19.69
N PRO A 887 -33.87 -1.88 -20.61
CA PRO A 887 -34.12 -2.39 -21.97
C PRO A 887 -32.85 -2.75 -22.73
N GLU A 888 -31.76 -2.01 -22.54
CA GLU A 888 -30.48 -2.28 -23.19
C GLU A 888 -29.79 -3.55 -22.67
N VAL A 889 -30.05 -3.95 -21.42
CA VAL A 889 -29.56 -5.22 -20.87
C VAL A 889 -30.44 -6.36 -21.36
N THR A 890 -31.76 -6.21 -21.26
CA THR A 890 -32.69 -7.27 -21.67
C THR A 890 -32.67 -7.54 -23.17
N ALA A 891 -32.47 -6.53 -24.03
CA ALA A 891 -32.41 -6.72 -25.48
C ALA A 891 -31.24 -7.61 -25.93
N ALA A 892 -30.03 -7.36 -25.41
CA ALA A 892 -28.84 -8.15 -25.77
C ALA A 892 -29.00 -9.64 -25.43
N PHE A 893 -29.60 -9.93 -24.28
CA PHE A 893 -29.79 -11.29 -23.79
C PHE A 893 -31.07 -11.96 -24.27
N ALA A 894 -32.11 -11.20 -24.64
CA ALA A 894 -33.34 -11.73 -25.21
C ALA A 894 -33.14 -12.26 -26.63
N GLU A 895 -32.25 -11.65 -27.42
CA GLU A 895 -31.96 -12.07 -28.79
C GLU A 895 -30.96 -13.22 -28.85
N HIS A 896 -29.88 -13.15 -28.06
CA HIS A 896 -28.76 -14.08 -28.20
C HIS A 896 -28.59 -15.08 -27.04
N GLY A 897 -29.18 -14.80 -25.87
CA GLY A 897 -28.99 -15.60 -24.66
C GLY A 897 -27.61 -15.41 -24.02
N TRP A 898 -27.25 -16.29 -23.09
CA TRP A 898 -25.94 -16.42 -22.48
C TRP A 898 -25.06 -17.38 -23.27
N LEU A 899 -23.80 -17.01 -23.52
CA LEU A 899 -22.75 -17.94 -23.93
C LEU A 899 -21.96 -18.36 -22.70
N LEU A 900 -22.10 -19.63 -22.30
CA LEU A 900 -21.33 -20.23 -21.21
C LEU A 900 -20.08 -20.88 -21.77
N ARG A 901 -18.92 -20.57 -21.18
CA ARG A 901 -17.63 -21.19 -21.46
C ARG A 901 -17.13 -21.91 -20.21
N ARG A 902 -16.53 -23.08 -20.38
CA ARG A 902 -15.96 -23.86 -19.28
C ARG A 902 -14.62 -24.45 -19.66
N ALA A 903 -13.76 -24.60 -18.66
CA ALA A 903 -12.44 -25.20 -18.80
C ALA A 903 -12.26 -26.31 -17.77
N TYR A 904 -11.80 -27.48 -18.23
CA TYR A 904 -11.58 -28.67 -17.40
C TYR A 904 -10.08 -28.96 -17.31
N HIS A 905 -9.52 -28.82 -16.10
CA HIS A 905 -8.08 -28.84 -15.83
C HIS A 905 -7.73 -29.82 -14.71
N ASP A 906 -6.48 -30.28 -14.66
CA ASP A 906 -5.98 -31.22 -13.65
C ASP A 906 -5.69 -30.57 -12.28
N VAL A 907 -5.63 -29.23 -12.23
CA VAL A 907 -5.46 -28.45 -10.99
C VAL A 907 -6.82 -28.20 -10.28
N GLY A 908 -7.93 -28.57 -10.94
CA GLY A 908 -9.29 -28.46 -10.43
C GLY A 908 -10.11 -29.71 -10.76
N LEU A 909 -11.29 -29.54 -11.38
CA LEU A 909 -12.08 -30.67 -11.87
C LEU A 909 -11.58 -31.11 -13.25
N SER A 910 -11.01 -32.31 -13.32
CA SER A 910 -10.63 -32.91 -14.59
C SER A 910 -11.88 -33.32 -15.38
N TRP A 911 -11.79 -33.38 -16.71
CA TRP A 911 -12.90 -33.87 -17.53
C TRP A 911 -13.21 -35.36 -17.23
N HIS A 912 -12.24 -36.12 -16.75
CA HIS A 912 -12.43 -37.50 -16.32
C HIS A 912 -13.41 -37.62 -15.16
N GLU A 913 -13.25 -36.76 -14.16
CA GLU A 913 -14.12 -36.70 -13.00
C GLU A 913 -15.47 -36.10 -13.37
N ALA A 914 -15.50 -35.07 -14.21
CA ALA A 914 -16.72 -34.39 -14.61
C ALA A 914 -17.68 -35.29 -15.41
N PHE A 915 -17.14 -36.11 -16.32
CA PHE A 915 -17.94 -36.98 -17.20
C PHE A 915 -17.94 -38.45 -16.75
N GLY A 916 -17.22 -38.79 -15.67
CA GLY A 916 -17.11 -40.16 -15.17
C GLY A 916 -16.56 -41.15 -16.21
N SER A 917 -15.75 -40.66 -17.15
CA SER A 917 -15.27 -41.42 -18.31
C SER A 917 -13.81 -41.08 -18.63
N THR A 918 -13.06 -42.06 -19.13
CA THR A 918 -11.69 -41.88 -19.64
C THR A 918 -11.61 -41.91 -21.16
N GLU A 919 -12.75 -42.10 -21.83
CA GLU A 919 -12.83 -42.18 -23.29
C GLU A 919 -13.31 -40.85 -23.86
N ARG A 920 -12.44 -40.15 -24.61
CA ARG A 920 -12.82 -38.89 -25.29
C ARG A 920 -14.05 -39.04 -26.16
N ALA A 921 -14.17 -40.16 -26.88
CA ALA A 921 -15.33 -40.46 -27.73
C ALA A 921 -16.65 -40.51 -26.95
N ALA A 922 -16.65 -40.97 -25.69
CA ALA A 922 -17.83 -40.97 -24.85
C ALA A 922 -18.20 -39.55 -24.38
N VAL A 923 -17.20 -38.70 -24.10
CA VAL A 923 -17.40 -37.29 -23.76
C VAL A 923 -17.90 -36.48 -24.96
N ASP A 924 -17.35 -36.72 -26.15
CA ASP A 924 -17.79 -36.09 -27.39
C ASP A 924 -19.25 -36.50 -27.72
N ALA A 925 -19.61 -37.77 -27.54
CA ALA A 925 -20.97 -38.26 -27.72
C ALA A 925 -21.95 -37.62 -26.73
N TYR A 926 -21.56 -37.49 -25.46
CA TYR A 926 -22.34 -36.76 -24.45
C TYR A 926 -22.51 -35.29 -24.86
N CYS A 927 -21.42 -34.62 -25.26
CA CYS A 927 -21.47 -33.21 -25.66
C CYS A 927 -22.41 -33.01 -26.85
N ALA A 928 -22.40 -33.92 -27.83
CA ALA A 928 -23.32 -33.91 -28.96
C ALA A 928 -24.79 -34.08 -28.53
N GLU A 929 -25.10 -34.99 -27.60
CA GLU A 929 -26.46 -35.17 -27.06
C GLU A 929 -26.93 -33.95 -26.26
N ALA A 930 -26.02 -33.33 -25.51
CA ALA A 930 -26.29 -32.20 -24.63
C ALA A 930 -26.22 -30.83 -25.33
N ALA A 931 -25.97 -30.78 -26.65
CA ALA A 931 -25.73 -29.55 -27.44
C ALA A 931 -24.63 -28.67 -26.84
N VAL A 932 -23.54 -29.30 -26.40
CA VAL A 932 -22.30 -28.68 -25.90
C VAL A 932 -21.26 -28.80 -26.99
N GLU A 933 -20.50 -27.74 -27.27
CA GLU A 933 -19.39 -27.80 -28.21
C GLU A 933 -18.06 -28.01 -27.47
N PRO A 934 -17.41 -29.17 -27.63
CA PRO A 934 -16.13 -29.44 -27.01
C PRO A 934 -14.96 -28.96 -27.89
N THR A 935 -13.93 -28.43 -27.25
CA THR A 935 -12.63 -28.10 -27.86
C THR A 935 -11.53 -28.74 -27.00
N TRP A 936 -10.75 -29.62 -27.61
CA TRP A 936 -9.63 -30.30 -26.94
C TRP A 936 -8.32 -29.55 -27.22
N SER A 937 -7.56 -29.20 -26.17
CA SER A 937 -6.23 -28.60 -26.35
C SER A 937 -5.16 -29.64 -26.69
N ALA A 938 -4.01 -29.17 -27.18
CA ALA A 938 -2.85 -30.00 -27.49
C ALA A 938 -2.36 -30.80 -26.26
N ASP A 939 -2.49 -30.22 -25.07
CA ASP A 939 -2.08 -30.83 -23.80
C ASP A 939 -3.16 -31.75 -23.19
N GLY A 940 -4.29 -31.93 -23.87
CA GLY A 940 -5.34 -32.88 -23.48
C GLY A 940 -6.39 -32.36 -22.50
N HIS A 941 -6.43 -31.05 -22.26
CA HIS A 941 -7.51 -30.38 -21.52
C HIS A 941 -8.74 -30.20 -22.42
N LEU A 942 -9.91 -30.14 -21.79
CA LEU A 942 -11.20 -29.93 -22.47
C LEU A 942 -11.70 -28.52 -22.14
N TYR A 943 -12.18 -27.83 -23.18
CA TYR A 943 -12.91 -26.59 -23.07
C TYR A 943 -14.27 -26.80 -23.69
N THR A 944 -15.34 -26.29 -23.08
CA THR A 944 -16.68 -26.39 -23.65
C THR A 944 -17.32 -25.03 -23.78
N ARG A 945 -18.11 -24.85 -24.84
CA ARG A 945 -18.99 -23.68 -24.99
C ARG A 945 -20.41 -24.09 -25.30
N GLN A 946 -21.36 -23.29 -24.83
CA GLN A 946 -22.77 -23.59 -24.99
C GLN A 946 -23.64 -22.34 -24.84
N ARG A 947 -24.68 -22.20 -25.68
CA ARG A 947 -25.65 -21.10 -25.56
C ARG A 947 -26.90 -21.50 -24.76
N ARG A 948 -27.38 -20.56 -23.96
CA ARG A 948 -28.50 -20.73 -23.04
C ARG A 948 -29.43 -19.53 -23.06
N ALA A 949 -30.74 -19.73 -22.95
CA ALA A 949 -31.69 -18.62 -22.90
C ALA A 949 -31.50 -17.82 -21.61
N ALA A 950 -31.56 -16.49 -21.70
CA ALA A 950 -31.54 -15.61 -20.53
C ALA A 950 -32.94 -15.39 -19.94
N VAL A 951 -33.98 -15.70 -20.71
CA VAL A 951 -35.38 -15.66 -20.29
C VAL A 951 -36.00 -17.03 -20.59
N VAL A 952 -36.54 -17.69 -19.58
CA VAL A 952 -37.19 -19.01 -19.72
C VAL A 952 -38.64 -18.95 -19.27
N PRO A 953 -39.57 -19.67 -19.93
CA PRO A 953 -40.94 -19.78 -19.44
C PRO A 953 -40.98 -20.68 -18.20
N HIS A 954 -41.64 -20.22 -17.14
CA HIS A 954 -41.83 -21.02 -15.93
C HIS A 954 -42.66 -22.29 -16.23
N PRO A 955 -42.20 -23.51 -15.89
CA PRO A 955 -42.82 -24.76 -16.34
C PRO A 955 -44.30 -24.94 -16.01
N ARG A 956 -44.79 -24.31 -14.93
CA ARG A 956 -46.18 -24.47 -14.47
C ARG A 956 -47.11 -23.34 -14.91
N THR A 957 -46.58 -22.12 -15.04
CA THR A 957 -47.40 -20.91 -15.28
C THR A 957 -47.20 -20.32 -16.67
N GLY A 958 -46.13 -20.71 -17.38
CA GLY A 958 -45.75 -20.15 -18.67
C GLY A 958 -45.20 -18.72 -18.63
N ALA A 959 -45.16 -18.09 -17.44
CA ALA A 959 -44.69 -16.71 -17.29
C ALA A 959 -43.17 -16.62 -17.53
N PRO A 960 -42.69 -15.55 -18.20
CA PRO A 960 -41.27 -15.38 -18.48
C PRO A 960 -40.50 -15.03 -17.19
N CYS A 961 -39.43 -15.77 -16.92
CA CYS A 961 -38.54 -15.54 -15.78
C CYS A 961 -37.13 -15.22 -16.27
N TRP A 962 -36.48 -14.23 -15.65
CA TRP A 962 -35.06 -13.96 -15.88
C TRP A 962 -34.20 -15.09 -15.32
N PHE A 963 -33.57 -15.86 -16.19
CA PHE A 963 -32.76 -17.02 -15.83
C PHE A 963 -31.29 -16.61 -15.62
N ASN A 964 -31.08 -15.88 -14.54
CA ASN A 964 -29.81 -15.29 -14.12
C ASN A 964 -28.78 -16.27 -13.56
N GLN A 965 -29.15 -17.53 -13.33
CA GLN A 965 -28.28 -18.49 -12.66
C GLN A 965 -26.98 -18.75 -13.44
N ILE A 966 -26.99 -18.43 -14.74
CA ILE A 966 -25.82 -18.46 -15.62
C ILE A 966 -25.05 -17.13 -15.57
N ALA A 967 -25.73 -15.99 -15.38
CA ALA A 967 -25.11 -14.66 -15.29
C ALA A 967 -24.07 -14.59 -14.16
N PHE A 968 -24.35 -15.24 -13.03
CA PHE A 968 -23.45 -15.28 -11.87
C PHE A 968 -22.25 -16.23 -12.02
N LEU A 969 -22.16 -16.96 -13.13
CA LEU A 969 -20.95 -17.67 -13.55
C LEU A 969 -20.00 -16.75 -14.33
N ASN A 970 -20.24 -15.44 -14.34
CA ASN A 970 -19.33 -14.49 -14.95
C ASN A 970 -18.13 -14.23 -14.03
N GLY A 971 -16.93 -14.09 -14.61
CA GLY A 971 -15.78 -13.64 -13.83
C GLY A 971 -16.07 -12.35 -13.05
N LEU A 972 -16.80 -11.41 -13.66
CA LEU A 972 -17.12 -10.10 -13.10
C LEU A 972 -18.05 -10.12 -11.86
N THR A 973 -18.78 -11.21 -11.63
CA THR A 973 -19.65 -11.36 -10.44
C THR A 973 -18.94 -12.02 -9.26
N LEU A 974 -17.70 -12.48 -9.44
CA LEU A 974 -16.86 -12.99 -8.36
C LEU A 974 -16.18 -11.82 -7.61
N GLU A 975 -15.98 -11.95 -6.30
CA GLU A 975 -15.16 -10.98 -5.57
C GLU A 975 -13.75 -10.90 -6.18
N PRO A 976 -13.16 -9.69 -6.29
CA PRO A 976 -11.86 -9.52 -6.94
C PRO A 976 -10.77 -10.43 -6.40
N ALA A 977 -10.74 -10.68 -5.08
CA ALA A 977 -9.79 -11.59 -4.45
C ALA A 977 -10.01 -13.07 -4.85
N ILE A 978 -11.27 -13.51 -4.98
CA ILE A 978 -11.62 -14.87 -5.41
C ILE A 978 -11.34 -15.04 -6.91
N ARG A 979 -11.69 -14.03 -7.71
CA ARG A 979 -11.36 -14.00 -9.14
C ARG A 979 -9.87 -14.05 -9.37
N GLN A 980 -9.10 -13.28 -8.60
CA GLN A 980 -7.64 -13.29 -8.65
C GLN A 980 -7.09 -14.65 -8.23
N TYR A 981 -7.56 -15.22 -7.12
CA TYR A 981 -7.18 -16.56 -6.68
C TYR A 981 -7.44 -17.61 -7.76
N LEU A 982 -8.63 -17.64 -8.37
CA LEU A 982 -8.95 -18.57 -9.44
C LEU A 982 -8.10 -18.30 -10.70
N THR A 983 -7.81 -17.03 -11.01
CA THR A 983 -6.94 -16.68 -12.14
C THR A 983 -5.48 -17.09 -11.88
N ASP A 984 -5.00 -17.02 -10.63
CA ASP A 984 -3.67 -17.47 -10.24
C ASP A 984 -3.55 -19.00 -10.25
N VAL A 985 -4.61 -19.70 -9.85
CA VAL A 985 -4.68 -21.17 -9.83
C VAL A 985 -4.79 -21.77 -11.24
N TYR A 986 -5.60 -21.16 -12.11
CA TYR A 986 -5.92 -21.71 -13.43
C TYR A 986 -5.27 -20.98 -14.62
N GLY A 987 -4.59 -19.86 -14.39
CA GLY A 987 -3.84 -19.10 -15.39
C GLY A 987 -4.65 -18.06 -16.19
N PRO A 988 -3.97 -17.20 -16.98
CA PRO A 988 -4.60 -16.15 -17.78
C PRO A 988 -5.42 -16.77 -18.93
N GLY A 989 -6.74 -16.82 -18.73
CA GLY A 989 -7.72 -17.42 -19.65
C GLY A 989 -8.44 -18.66 -19.10
N GLY A 990 -8.14 -19.10 -17.88
CA GLY A 990 -8.58 -20.38 -17.32
C GLY A 990 -9.60 -20.30 -16.18
N LEU A 991 -10.47 -19.27 -16.10
CA LEU A 991 -11.56 -19.39 -15.12
C LEU A 991 -12.34 -20.70 -15.40
N PRO A 992 -12.62 -21.52 -14.38
CA PRO A 992 -13.25 -22.83 -14.58
C PRO A 992 -14.62 -22.70 -15.28
N PHE A 993 -15.24 -21.54 -15.17
CA PHE A 993 -16.41 -21.10 -15.91
C PHE A 993 -16.32 -19.59 -16.17
N ASP A 994 -16.86 -19.14 -17.30
CA ASP A 994 -17.07 -17.73 -17.60
C ASP A 994 -18.25 -17.57 -18.56
N THR A 995 -18.87 -16.39 -18.58
CA THR A 995 -20.02 -16.12 -19.45
C THR A 995 -19.86 -14.87 -20.30
N ALA A 996 -20.52 -14.88 -21.45
CA ALA A 996 -20.60 -13.76 -22.39
C ALA A 996 -22.04 -13.61 -22.88
N ALA A 997 -22.33 -12.56 -23.63
CA ALA A 997 -23.53 -12.51 -24.44
C ALA A 997 -23.48 -13.63 -25.50
N GLY A 998 -24.65 -14.10 -25.95
CA GLY A 998 -24.77 -15.27 -26.81
C GLY A 998 -24.14 -15.13 -28.20
N ASP A 999 -23.84 -13.91 -28.62
CA ASP A 999 -23.08 -13.55 -29.83
C ASP A 999 -21.55 -13.51 -29.58
N GLY A 1000 -21.11 -13.76 -28.35
CA GLY A 1000 -19.72 -13.72 -27.92
C GLY A 1000 -19.27 -12.36 -27.37
N ALA A 1001 -20.12 -11.34 -27.36
CA ALA A 1001 -19.76 -10.04 -26.79
C ALA A 1001 -19.51 -10.15 -25.28
N PRO A 1002 -18.47 -9.49 -24.74
CA PRO A 1002 -18.14 -9.61 -23.33
C PRO A 1002 -19.23 -8.96 -22.45
N VAL A 1003 -19.56 -9.62 -21.35
CA VAL A 1003 -20.29 -8.98 -20.25
C VAL A 1003 -19.36 -7.93 -19.63
N THR A 1004 -19.81 -6.68 -19.55
CA THR A 1004 -19.00 -5.57 -19.03
C THR A 1004 -19.30 -5.29 -17.57
N ALA A 1005 -18.38 -4.64 -16.86
CA ALA A 1005 -18.61 -4.22 -15.47
C ALA A 1005 -19.88 -3.34 -15.34
N GLY A 1006 -20.10 -2.42 -16.28
CA GLY A 1006 -21.31 -1.60 -16.30
C GLY A 1006 -22.61 -2.37 -16.58
N MET A 1007 -22.57 -3.53 -17.26
CA MET A 1007 -23.73 -4.42 -17.38
C MET A 1007 -23.99 -5.15 -16.07
N VAL A 1008 -22.93 -5.63 -15.40
CA VAL A 1008 -23.03 -6.28 -14.08
C VAL A 1008 -23.57 -5.30 -13.05
N GLU A 1009 -23.06 -4.07 -12.98
CA GLU A 1009 -23.57 -3.02 -12.08
C GLU A 1009 -25.06 -2.74 -12.28
N LYS A 1010 -25.54 -2.72 -13.53
CA LYS A 1010 -26.97 -2.54 -13.84
C LYS A 1010 -27.83 -3.71 -13.39
N ILE A 1011 -27.30 -4.93 -13.50
CA ILE A 1011 -27.97 -6.14 -13.04
C ILE A 1011 -27.99 -6.16 -11.49
N ASP A 1012 -26.85 -5.89 -10.85
CA ASP A 1012 -26.69 -5.85 -9.39
C ASP A 1012 -27.57 -4.77 -8.76
N ALA A 1013 -27.66 -3.58 -9.35
CA ALA A 1013 -28.53 -2.51 -8.86
C ALA A 1013 -30.02 -2.92 -8.84
N VAL A 1014 -30.44 -3.80 -9.75
CA VAL A 1014 -31.79 -4.38 -9.74
C VAL A 1014 -31.88 -5.45 -8.65
N TYR A 1015 -30.90 -6.33 -8.50
CA TYR A 1015 -30.89 -7.32 -7.41
C TYR A 1015 -30.89 -6.67 -6.03
N ASP A 1016 -30.07 -5.66 -5.78
CA ASP A 1016 -30.02 -4.93 -4.51
C ASP A 1016 -31.37 -4.34 -4.13
N ARG A 1017 -32.17 -3.93 -5.12
CA ARG A 1017 -33.50 -3.39 -4.92
C ARG A 1017 -34.56 -4.45 -4.62
N PHE A 1018 -34.48 -5.64 -5.24
CA PHE A 1018 -35.55 -6.66 -5.18
C PHE A 1018 -35.21 -7.89 -4.32
N THR A 1019 -34.05 -7.89 -3.66
CA THR A 1019 -33.61 -8.99 -2.81
C THR A 1019 -34.18 -8.86 -1.40
N VAL A 1020 -34.74 -9.95 -0.90
CA VAL A 1020 -35.27 -10.08 0.47
C VAL A 1020 -34.71 -11.32 1.14
N GLY A 1021 -34.63 -11.32 2.46
CA GLY A 1021 -34.12 -12.47 3.22
C GLY A 1021 -34.50 -12.38 4.69
N GLU A 1022 -34.54 -13.54 5.34
CA GLU A 1022 -34.87 -13.66 6.77
C GLU A 1022 -33.70 -14.28 7.54
N PRO A 1023 -33.39 -13.79 8.75
CA PRO A 1023 -32.43 -14.43 9.65
C PRO A 1023 -32.80 -15.90 9.89
N TRP A 1024 -31.82 -16.80 9.82
CA TRP A 1024 -32.04 -18.22 10.08
C TRP A 1024 -32.26 -18.49 11.58
N GLN A 1025 -33.14 -19.44 11.88
CA GLN A 1025 -33.21 -20.08 13.20
C GLN A 1025 -32.92 -21.59 13.05
N GLU A 1026 -32.36 -22.18 14.11
CA GLU A 1026 -32.04 -23.60 14.11
C GLU A 1026 -33.29 -24.47 13.93
N GLY A 1027 -33.31 -25.24 12.84
CA GLY A 1027 -34.42 -26.09 12.42
C GLY A 1027 -35.43 -25.44 11.48
N ASP A 1028 -35.16 -24.22 10.99
CA ASP A 1028 -35.94 -23.56 9.92
C ASP A 1028 -35.71 -24.24 8.56
N VAL A 1029 -36.69 -24.11 7.66
CA VAL A 1029 -36.62 -24.60 6.28
C VAL A 1029 -37.06 -23.51 5.32
N LEU A 1030 -36.23 -23.16 4.34
CA LEU A 1030 -36.57 -22.28 3.22
C LEU A 1030 -36.85 -23.11 1.98
N LEU A 1031 -38.01 -22.91 1.37
CA LEU A 1031 -38.35 -23.44 0.04
C LEU A 1031 -38.19 -22.35 -1.00
N VAL A 1032 -37.56 -22.67 -2.12
CA VAL A 1032 -37.33 -21.75 -3.24
C VAL A 1032 -37.75 -22.45 -4.53
N ASP A 1033 -38.62 -21.80 -5.31
CA ASP A 1033 -38.90 -22.18 -6.69
C ASP A 1033 -37.72 -21.70 -7.52
N ASN A 1034 -36.90 -22.64 -7.98
CA ASN A 1034 -35.60 -22.34 -8.58
C ASN A 1034 -35.71 -21.62 -9.93
N ILE A 1035 -36.89 -21.63 -10.57
CA ILE A 1035 -37.10 -20.96 -11.84
C ILE A 1035 -37.69 -19.56 -11.63
N ARG A 1036 -38.51 -19.40 -10.59
CA ARG A 1036 -39.14 -18.11 -10.27
C ARG A 1036 -38.28 -17.23 -9.35
N ALA A 1037 -37.46 -17.80 -8.49
CA ALA A 1037 -36.67 -17.06 -7.51
C ALA A 1037 -35.17 -17.33 -7.64
N ALA A 1038 -34.40 -16.25 -7.79
CA ALA A 1038 -32.97 -16.26 -7.60
C ALA A 1038 -32.65 -16.35 -6.10
N HIS A 1039 -31.50 -16.90 -5.74
CA HIS A 1039 -31.08 -16.96 -4.34
C HIS A 1039 -29.57 -16.79 -4.19
N ALA A 1040 -29.14 -16.23 -3.07
CA ALA A 1040 -27.74 -16.03 -2.70
C ALA A 1040 -27.54 -16.18 -1.18
N ARG A 1041 -26.28 -16.24 -0.72
CA ARG A 1041 -25.93 -16.35 0.70
C ARG A 1041 -25.25 -15.06 1.17
N GLU A 1042 -25.73 -14.45 2.25
CA GLU A 1042 -25.03 -13.36 2.93
C GLU A 1042 -23.80 -13.85 3.70
N ARG A 1043 -22.85 -12.95 3.93
CA ARG A 1043 -21.71 -13.17 4.85
C ARG A 1043 -22.20 -13.43 6.27
N TYR A 1044 -21.47 -14.23 7.06
CA TYR A 1044 -21.82 -14.57 8.44
C TYR A 1044 -20.62 -14.86 9.33
N GLU A 1045 -20.85 -14.71 10.64
CA GLU A 1045 -19.88 -15.08 11.68
C GLU A 1045 -20.34 -16.34 12.44
N GLY A 1046 -19.38 -17.11 12.96
CA GLY A 1046 -19.64 -18.33 13.73
C GLY A 1046 -19.99 -19.55 12.88
N ARG A 1047 -20.41 -20.64 13.55
CA ARG A 1047 -20.73 -21.92 12.89
C ARG A 1047 -22.10 -21.86 12.22
N ARG A 1048 -22.17 -22.18 10.93
CA ARG A 1048 -23.43 -22.31 10.17
C ARG A 1048 -23.46 -23.59 9.36
N GLU A 1049 -24.50 -24.39 9.55
CA GLU A 1049 -24.71 -25.64 8.81
C GLU A 1049 -26.06 -25.61 8.11
N ILE A 1050 -26.02 -25.55 6.77
CA ILE A 1050 -27.21 -25.67 5.92
C ILE A 1050 -27.16 -26.98 5.16
N ALA A 1051 -28.25 -27.76 5.22
CA ALA A 1051 -28.47 -28.91 4.36
C ALA A 1051 -29.41 -28.54 3.21
N VAL A 1052 -29.18 -29.10 2.03
CA VAL A 1052 -29.90 -28.77 0.79
C VAL A 1052 -30.49 -30.03 0.17
N VAL A 1053 -31.73 -29.97 -0.30
CA VAL A 1053 -32.34 -30.96 -1.20
C VAL A 1053 -32.61 -30.31 -2.54
N LEU A 1054 -32.09 -30.92 -3.60
CA LEU A 1054 -32.36 -30.56 -4.99
C LEU A 1054 -33.58 -31.37 -5.45
N GLY A 1055 -34.70 -30.70 -5.61
CA GLY A 1055 -36.00 -31.35 -5.76
C GLY A 1055 -36.69 -31.06 -7.09
N ASP A 1056 -37.62 -31.96 -7.43
CA ASP A 1056 -38.58 -31.82 -8.53
C ASP A 1056 -37.88 -31.51 -9.86
N PRO A 1057 -37.16 -32.47 -10.47
CA PRO A 1057 -36.40 -32.24 -11.69
C PRO A 1057 -37.32 -31.77 -12.83
N VAL A 1058 -36.99 -30.64 -13.46
CA VAL A 1058 -37.74 -30.06 -14.58
C VAL A 1058 -36.87 -29.88 -15.81
N ARG A 1059 -37.43 -30.16 -16.99
CA ARG A 1059 -36.84 -29.74 -18.27
C ARG A 1059 -37.35 -28.35 -18.61
N LEU A 1060 -36.45 -27.46 -19.05
CA LEU A 1060 -36.79 -26.10 -19.50
C LEU A 1060 -36.84 -26.05 -21.04
N PRO A 1061 -38.04 -26.03 -21.67
CA PRO A 1061 -38.15 -26.00 -23.12
C PRO A 1061 -37.55 -24.70 -23.69
N GLY A 1062 -36.71 -24.81 -24.72
CA GLY A 1062 -36.09 -23.64 -25.37
C GLY A 1062 -34.96 -22.98 -24.57
N HIS A 1063 -34.57 -23.54 -23.42
CA HIS A 1063 -33.43 -23.06 -22.64
C HIS A 1063 -32.08 -23.32 -23.33
N VAL A 1064 -31.99 -24.35 -24.16
CA VAL A 1064 -30.79 -24.68 -24.96
C VAL A 1064 -30.93 -24.04 -26.34
N LEU A 1065 -30.01 -23.15 -26.70
CA LEU A 1065 -30.00 -22.45 -27.99
C LEU A 1065 -28.93 -23.03 -28.93
N PRO A 1066 -29.16 -23.03 -30.27
CA PRO A 1066 -28.14 -23.42 -31.25
C PRO A 1066 -26.97 -22.42 -31.28
N LEU A 1067 -25.78 -22.88 -31.67
CA LEU A 1067 -24.54 -22.10 -31.67
C LEU A 1067 -24.27 -21.29 -32.97
N ASP A 1068 -25.08 -21.45 -34.04
CA ASP A 1068 -24.82 -20.97 -35.42
C ASP A 1068 -24.02 -19.63 -35.57
N ASP A 1069 -22.85 -19.75 -36.22
CA ASP A 1069 -21.83 -18.71 -36.52
C ASP A 1069 -22.25 -17.71 -37.63
N GLY A 1070 -23.45 -17.15 -37.57
CA GLY A 1070 -24.02 -16.30 -38.63
C GLY A 1070 -23.50 -14.85 -38.76
N GLY A 1071 -22.29 -14.49 -38.30
CA GLY A 1071 -21.75 -13.11 -38.39
C GLY A 1071 -20.21 -13.09 -38.54
N PRO A 1072 -19.62 -12.16 -39.33
CA PRO A 1072 -18.40 -12.44 -40.07
C PRO A 1072 -17.10 -12.37 -39.23
N SER A 1073 -16.45 -13.53 -39.17
CA SER A 1073 -15.01 -13.86 -39.04
C SER A 1073 -14.03 -12.71 -38.75
#